data_AF-A0A3R6U7N5-F1
#
_entry.id   AF-A0A3R6U7N5-F1
#
_cell.length_a   1.000
_cell.length_b   1.000
_cell.length_c   1.000
_cell.angle_alpha   90.00
_cell.angle_beta   90.00
_cell.angle_gamma   90.00
#
_symmetry.space_group_name_H-M   'P 1'
#
loop_
_entity.id
_entity.type
_entity.pdbx_description
1 polymer ?
#
loop_
_entity_poly.entity_id
_entity_poly.type
_entity_poly.pdbx_seq_one_letter_code
_entity_poly.pdbx_strand_id
1 'polypeptide(L)'
;MKSRIIILFSLLSTVFMQYSQAQISSQNYIRTRTMTTESGTSFVEQVDYYDGLGRLLETVQAKAGGNSQDLIVLTDYDSYGRKDKVWLPVAVNANNSNYATPSTLRSNAPGFNANDSKPYSQIIYEASPLNRTMKEFGPGNNWYANNRAIHTTYLTNNSSYPCALFSSSSSGTTISITRSGTYANNTLFVTKYQDEDNNISYEFKDKQDRILLTRQVNGSTNFDTYYIYDDYGNLRVVLSPLASDVFTSNTTWNESNVTLQKYAYLYKYDNRNRCIAKKLPGADWTYYVYDNADRLIFSQDGEQRLRSEWSFNIPDRFGRIAINGICKNSFSYSSNPLNGKVINAVWATNGTGTYKGYNLEGGIGLTNAIIQNVNYYDSYEFIGKNNVPSSLTFESRSGYATTYLSTPKGLLTGQITSELGNNSTLYYSVNYYDSRSRLILNRSTNHLAGIDKEFLSYAFDNNVEKRCHIQTVSGKTQTEEYAYTYDQARRLKNTSHTLNGGSSRMLSEKIYDDLGRLLSEKLGGFDMLKAAYNYDVRNRLIRNWCSQMGEVLTYTYGSNVQTQSIALGTGTRIYEYAYDGLSRVTSGAYTSGPGDYTSSYSYDKNGNPLTVKRNGLISTGVFGIVDNLTFSYDGNHIVSINDAAGNIAYNFSHDFKNYSNQSVEYIYNANGCMTKDLNRGISEIQYNSLNLPSRIDIKSPVGEARNEYLYSSDGQKLRVKHSWNPNYSSSPIIGSGVTVSSLSSIETTDYIGDYEYVNNTLKRIRTEYGYIEGGVYHFYVKDHLGSNRLVVSEPMSSQAVNYYPFGMANGDQRAADLQSYKYTGKELDMKQGINLYDYGARYYDTVTCHFTATDPRQLSHLVYLPI
;
A
#
# COMPACT_ATOMS: atom_id res chain seq x y z
N MET A 1 65.88 48.96 -12.93
CA MET A 1 67.03 48.05 -12.66
C MET A 1 66.51 46.99 -11.70
N LYS A 2 66.03 45.85 -12.22
CA LYS A 2 66.79 44.61 -12.47
C LYS A 2 67.20 43.89 -11.18
N SER A 3 66.72 42.63 -11.09
CA SER A 3 67.38 41.45 -10.50
C SER A 3 67.58 41.48 -8.97
N ARG A 4 67.41 40.41 -8.19
CA ARG A 4 67.34 38.96 -8.40
C ARG A 4 66.85 38.40 -7.07
N ILE A 5 65.95 37.42 -7.08
CA ILE A 5 66.11 36.13 -6.38
C ILE A 5 65.21 35.16 -7.15
N ILE A 6 65.87 34.37 -7.98
CA ILE A 6 65.39 33.14 -8.59
C ILE A 6 65.94 32.03 -7.70
N ILE A 7 65.30 30.85 -7.78
CA ILE A 7 65.70 29.55 -7.22
C ILE A 7 65.02 29.24 -5.88
N LEU A 8 63.72 28.94 -5.91
CA LEU A 8 63.15 27.77 -5.20
C LEU A 8 61.69 27.43 -5.61
N PHE A 9 61.22 27.86 -6.79
CA PHE A 9 59.83 27.65 -7.23
C PHE A 9 59.64 26.66 -8.39
N SER A 10 60.71 26.00 -8.87
CA SER A 10 60.63 25.03 -9.99
C SER A 10 60.85 23.57 -9.58
N LEU A 11 60.87 23.26 -8.28
CA LEU A 11 61.05 21.89 -7.75
C LEU A 11 60.00 21.49 -6.70
N LEU A 12 58.95 22.31 -6.53
CA LEU A 12 57.79 22.02 -5.68
C LEU A 12 56.49 21.88 -6.47
N SER A 13 56.57 21.72 -7.80
CA SER A 13 55.43 21.40 -8.68
C SER A 13 55.43 19.95 -9.16
N THR A 14 56.33 19.10 -8.64
CA THR A 14 56.50 17.70 -9.05
C THR A 14 56.33 16.68 -7.93
N VAL A 15 55.96 17.09 -6.72
CA VAL A 15 55.70 16.16 -5.58
C VAL A 15 54.41 16.53 -4.86
N PHE A 16 53.32 16.61 -5.61
CA PHE A 16 51.98 16.22 -5.17
C PHE A 16 51.20 15.81 -6.44
N MET A 17 51.79 14.92 -7.24
CA MET A 17 50.96 13.97 -7.99
C MET A 17 50.28 13.12 -6.92
N GLN A 18 49.11 13.56 -6.46
CA GLN A 18 48.18 12.62 -5.86
C GLN A 18 47.94 11.56 -6.92
N TYR A 19 48.47 10.39 -6.65
CA TYR A 19 48.15 9.15 -7.29
C TYR A 19 46.63 9.04 -7.47
N SER A 20 46.12 9.45 -8.63
CA SER A 20 44.90 8.86 -9.19
C SER A 20 45.28 7.44 -9.60
N GLN A 21 45.39 6.55 -8.62
CA GLN A 21 45.43 5.13 -8.88
C GLN A 21 44.05 4.77 -9.42
N ALA A 22 43.92 4.70 -10.74
CA ALA A 22 42.82 3.99 -11.35
C ALA A 22 42.85 2.57 -10.77
N GLN A 23 41.72 2.09 -10.24
CA GLN A 23 41.62 0.77 -9.62
C GLN A 23 42.11 -0.34 -10.57
N ILE A 24 41.98 -0.11 -11.88
CA ILE A 24 42.62 -0.83 -12.98
C ILE A 24 42.96 0.16 -14.10
N SER A 25 44.01 -0.09 -14.88
CA SER A 25 44.45 0.78 -15.99
C SER A 25 43.63 0.61 -17.28
N SER A 26 42.64 -0.28 -17.29
CA SER A 26 41.99 -0.77 -18.52
C SER A 26 40.54 -0.34 -18.71
N GLN A 27 39.83 0.16 -17.69
CA GLN A 27 38.42 0.54 -17.79
C GLN A 27 38.12 1.86 -17.07
N ASN A 28 37.14 2.59 -17.59
CA ASN A 28 36.57 3.74 -16.91
C ASN A 28 35.59 3.25 -15.83
N TYR A 29 35.55 3.92 -14.67
CA TYR A 29 34.62 3.53 -13.61
C TYR A 29 34.16 4.71 -12.76
N ILE A 30 32.99 4.54 -12.12
CA ILE A 30 32.50 5.38 -11.03
C ILE A 30 32.46 4.50 -9.78
N ARG A 31 33.11 4.95 -8.70
CA ARG A 31 33.12 4.27 -7.40
C ARG A 31 32.34 5.07 -6.39
N THR A 32 31.34 4.43 -5.79
CA THR A 32 30.47 5.01 -4.77
C THR A 32 30.68 4.27 -3.46
N ARG A 33 30.98 5.01 -2.39
CA ARG A 33 31.12 4.45 -1.04
C ARG A 33 30.16 5.14 -0.08
N THR A 34 29.41 4.33 0.65
CA THR A 34 28.58 4.78 1.75
C THR A 34 29.25 4.33 3.04
N MET A 35 29.81 5.29 3.78
CA MET A 35 30.48 4.99 5.05
C MET A 35 29.47 4.47 6.07
N THR A 36 29.86 3.43 6.82
CA THR A 36 29.03 2.80 7.87
C THR A 36 29.53 3.09 9.28
N THR A 37 30.70 3.74 9.39
CA THR A 37 31.27 4.23 10.66
C THR A 37 31.78 5.66 10.51
N GLU A 38 31.87 6.38 11.63
CA GLU A 38 32.36 7.76 11.68
C GLU A 38 33.83 7.90 11.31
N SER A 39 34.64 6.90 11.64
CA SER A 39 36.05 6.83 11.26
C SER A 39 36.27 6.76 9.74
N GLY A 40 35.23 6.45 8.95
CA GLY A 40 35.35 6.19 7.52
C GLY A 40 36.12 4.90 7.18
N THR A 41 36.38 4.04 8.17
CA THR A 41 37.15 2.79 7.99
C THR A 41 36.29 1.64 7.46
N SER A 42 34.97 1.74 7.61
CA SER A 42 34.00 0.75 7.13
C SER A 42 32.98 1.40 6.20
N PHE A 43 32.61 0.70 5.13
CA PHE A 43 31.70 1.22 4.10
C PHE A 43 31.02 0.08 3.33
N VAL A 44 29.88 0.40 2.71
CA VAL A 44 29.32 -0.35 1.58
C VAL A 44 29.82 0.31 0.30
N GLU A 45 30.14 -0.49 -0.72
CA GLU A 45 30.73 0.00 -1.96
C GLU A 45 30.03 -0.56 -3.19
N GLN A 46 29.86 0.32 -4.19
CA GLN A 46 29.48 -0.04 -5.54
C GLN A 46 30.51 0.53 -6.51
N VAL A 47 30.86 -0.24 -7.53
CA VAL A 47 31.70 0.20 -8.65
C VAL A 47 30.98 -0.08 -9.95
N ASP A 48 30.73 0.98 -10.72
CA ASP A 48 30.13 0.90 -12.04
C ASP A 48 31.22 1.09 -13.10
N TYR A 49 31.47 0.07 -13.91
CA TYR A 49 32.46 0.09 -14.99
C TYR A 49 31.79 0.42 -16.31
N TYR A 50 32.46 1.27 -17.10
CA TYR A 50 31.99 1.78 -18.37
C TYR A 50 32.97 1.45 -19.48
N ASP A 51 32.43 1.21 -20.68
CA ASP A 51 33.26 1.05 -21.87
C ASP A 51 33.84 2.39 -22.36
N GLY A 52 34.62 2.33 -23.44
CA GLY A 52 35.22 3.51 -24.07
C GLY A 52 34.22 4.52 -24.66
N LEU A 53 32.94 4.18 -24.74
CA LEU A 53 31.85 5.06 -25.19
C LEU A 53 30.98 5.58 -24.02
N GLY A 54 31.34 5.26 -22.78
CA GLY A 54 30.62 5.69 -21.58
C GLY A 54 29.35 4.89 -21.29
N ARG A 55 29.20 3.69 -21.86
CA ARG A 55 28.05 2.80 -21.58
C ARG A 55 28.38 1.86 -20.42
N LEU A 56 27.42 1.66 -19.52
CA LEU A 56 27.57 0.82 -18.32
C LEU A 56 27.73 -0.66 -18.71
N LEU A 57 28.92 -1.24 -18.48
CA LEU A 57 29.19 -2.65 -18.75
C LEU A 57 28.93 -3.54 -17.54
N GLU A 58 29.39 -3.12 -16.37
CA GLU A 58 29.40 -3.96 -15.18
C GLU A 58 29.09 -3.12 -13.94
N THR A 59 28.17 -3.59 -13.12
CA THR A 59 27.94 -3.05 -11.77
C THR A 59 28.40 -4.08 -10.75
N VAL A 60 29.36 -3.70 -9.92
CA VAL A 60 29.92 -4.52 -8.83
C VAL A 60 29.46 -3.97 -7.50
N GLN A 61 28.64 -4.74 -6.77
CA GLN A 61 28.27 -4.44 -5.38
C GLN A 61 29.20 -5.23 -4.45
N ALA A 62 30.12 -4.51 -3.82
CA ALA A 62 31.19 -5.10 -3.03
C ALA A 62 30.63 -5.80 -1.79
N LYS A 63 31.02 -7.07 -1.58
CA LYS A 63 30.62 -7.89 -0.42
C LYS A 63 29.10 -7.96 -0.18
N ALA A 64 28.29 -7.72 -1.20
CA ALA A 64 26.84 -7.68 -1.09
C ALA A 64 26.18 -9.08 -0.98
N GLY A 65 26.89 -10.15 -1.36
CA GLY A 65 26.44 -11.53 -1.17
C GLY A 65 26.37 -11.92 0.31
N GLY A 66 25.56 -12.93 0.64
CA GLY A 66 25.35 -13.40 2.01
C GLY A 66 26.64 -13.85 2.70
N ASN A 67 27.60 -14.39 1.94
CA ASN A 67 28.92 -14.79 2.42
C ASN A 67 30.03 -13.79 2.04
N SER A 68 29.68 -12.49 1.94
CA SER A 68 30.61 -11.40 1.58
C SER A 68 31.24 -11.49 0.19
N GLN A 69 30.58 -12.15 -0.75
CA GLN A 69 30.95 -12.11 -2.17
C GLN A 69 30.59 -10.76 -2.79
N ASP A 70 31.30 -10.38 -3.85
CA ASP A 70 30.89 -9.28 -4.70
C ASP A 70 29.74 -9.76 -5.61
N LEU A 71 28.65 -9.00 -5.68
CA LEU A 71 27.56 -9.26 -6.63
C LEU A 71 27.81 -8.46 -7.89
N ILE A 72 27.90 -9.15 -9.01
CA ILE A 72 28.27 -8.53 -10.29
C ILE A 72 27.14 -8.70 -11.29
N VAL A 73 26.67 -7.59 -11.85
CA VAL A 73 25.67 -7.54 -12.93
C VAL A 73 26.36 -7.08 -14.21
N LEU A 74 26.26 -7.91 -15.26
CA LEU A 74 26.82 -7.62 -16.58
C LEU A 74 25.72 -7.12 -17.53
N THR A 75 26.02 -6.07 -18.29
CA THR A 75 25.19 -5.58 -19.40
C THR A 75 25.93 -5.74 -20.73
N ASP A 76 25.29 -6.43 -21.66
CA ASP A 76 25.76 -6.57 -23.03
C ASP A 76 25.06 -5.58 -23.95
N TYR A 77 25.79 -5.15 -24.98
CA TYR A 77 25.30 -4.26 -26.02
C TYR A 77 25.40 -4.94 -27.39
N ASP A 78 24.43 -4.65 -28.26
CA ASP A 78 24.47 -5.10 -29.65
C ASP A 78 25.50 -4.29 -30.46
N SER A 79 25.66 -4.64 -31.74
CA SER A 79 26.60 -3.96 -32.65
C SER A 79 26.27 -2.48 -32.91
N TYR A 80 25.05 -2.04 -32.60
CA TYR A 80 24.61 -0.64 -32.71
C TYR A 80 24.73 0.10 -31.38
N GLY A 81 25.18 -0.57 -30.33
CA GLY A 81 25.37 -0.01 -29.01
C GLY A 81 24.12 0.14 -28.17
N ARG A 82 23.06 -0.59 -28.52
CA ARG A 82 21.83 -0.67 -27.73
C ARG A 82 21.95 -1.80 -26.74
N LYS A 83 21.30 -1.67 -25.59
CA LYS A 83 21.27 -2.72 -24.55
C LYS A 83 20.64 -3.99 -25.14
N ASP A 84 21.39 -5.08 -25.18
CA ASP A 84 20.94 -6.40 -25.68
C ASP A 84 20.53 -7.28 -24.50
N LYS A 85 21.48 -7.60 -23.61
CA LYS A 85 21.23 -8.50 -22.46
C LYS A 85 21.62 -7.86 -21.15
N VAL A 86 20.78 -8.08 -20.13
CA VAL A 86 21.14 -7.79 -18.74
C VAL A 86 21.18 -9.10 -17.99
N TRP A 87 22.37 -9.51 -17.59
CA TRP A 87 22.59 -10.77 -16.89
C TRP A 87 22.16 -10.67 -15.44
N LEU A 88 21.58 -11.75 -14.92
CA LEU A 88 21.33 -11.88 -13.50
C LEU A 88 22.65 -11.85 -12.71
N PRO A 89 22.61 -11.39 -11.45
CA PRO A 89 23.82 -11.24 -10.66
C PRO A 89 24.61 -12.55 -10.51
N VAL A 90 25.94 -12.42 -10.45
CA VAL A 90 26.89 -13.49 -10.14
C VAL A 90 27.62 -13.14 -8.86
N ALA A 91 27.68 -14.08 -7.90
CA ALA A 91 28.44 -13.90 -6.68
C ALA A 91 29.90 -14.33 -6.88
N VAL A 92 30.85 -13.42 -6.70
CA VAL A 92 32.28 -13.66 -6.92
C VAL A 92 33.07 -13.50 -5.62
N ASN A 93 33.76 -14.56 -5.21
CA ASN A 93 34.62 -14.55 -4.03
C ASN A 93 35.91 -13.76 -4.30
N ALA A 94 36.36 -12.98 -3.32
CA ALA A 94 37.67 -12.31 -3.32
C ALA A 94 37.98 -11.45 -4.58
N ASN A 95 36.95 -10.94 -5.26
CA ASN A 95 37.10 -10.08 -6.43
C ASN A 95 37.65 -8.67 -6.05
N ASN A 96 37.40 -8.23 -4.82
CA ASN A 96 37.85 -6.95 -4.28
C ASN A 96 37.39 -5.75 -5.11
N SER A 97 36.14 -5.82 -5.58
CA SER A 97 35.44 -4.78 -6.33
C SER A 97 36.07 -4.45 -7.69
N ASN A 98 36.94 -5.33 -8.20
CA ASN A 98 37.58 -5.18 -9.49
C ASN A 98 36.64 -5.57 -10.63
N TYR A 99 36.96 -5.09 -11.83
CA TYR A 99 36.28 -5.51 -13.05
C TYR A 99 36.48 -7.00 -13.28
N ALA A 100 35.39 -7.73 -13.48
CA ALA A 100 35.43 -9.16 -13.76
C ALA A 100 35.36 -9.43 -15.27
N THR A 101 36.06 -10.46 -15.73
CA THR A 101 36.06 -10.81 -17.15
C THR A 101 34.65 -11.23 -17.61
N PRO A 102 34.04 -10.57 -18.62
CA PRO A 102 32.67 -10.87 -19.03
C PRO A 102 32.42 -12.32 -19.42
N SER A 103 33.37 -12.98 -20.09
CA SER A 103 33.23 -14.40 -20.45
C SER A 103 33.10 -15.31 -19.23
N THR A 104 33.82 -15.01 -18.15
CA THR A 104 33.72 -15.73 -16.88
C THR A 104 32.37 -15.48 -16.20
N LEU A 105 31.90 -14.23 -16.15
CA LEU A 105 30.59 -13.90 -15.60
C LEU A 105 29.47 -14.66 -16.32
N ARG A 106 29.47 -14.66 -17.66
CA ARG A 106 28.50 -15.40 -18.47
C ARG A 106 28.52 -16.90 -18.22
N SER A 107 29.72 -17.47 -18.03
CA SER A 107 29.88 -18.90 -17.80
C SER A 107 29.41 -19.33 -16.40
N ASN A 108 29.58 -18.46 -15.41
CA ASN A 108 29.20 -18.72 -14.02
C ASN A 108 27.73 -18.38 -13.72
N ALA A 109 27.12 -17.45 -14.45
CA ALA A 109 25.75 -16.98 -14.20
C ALA A 109 24.71 -18.12 -14.07
N PRO A 110 24.73 -19.19 -14.90
CA PRO A 110 23.83 -20.32 -14.73
C PRO A 110 23.88 -20.96 -13.33
N GLY A 111 25.08 -21.21 -12.80
CA GLY A 111 25.26 -21.91 -11.52
C GLY A 111 24.66 -21.16 -10.32
N PHE A 112 24.65 -19.83 -10.35
CA PHE A 112 24.05 -19.00 -9.30
C PHE A 112 22.54 -18.78 -9.48
N ASN A 113 22.03 -18.90 -10.70
CA ASN A 113 20.66 -18.56 -11.05
C ASN A 113 19.86 -19.81 -11.42
N ALA A 114 19.73 -20.72 -10.46
CA ALA A 114 18.95 -21.95 -10.54
C ALA A 114 19.37 -22.93 -11.66
N ASN A 115 20.66 -22.93 -12.04
CA ASN A 115 21.22 -23.72 -13.15
C ASN A 115 20.56 -23.42 -14.51
N ASP A 116 19.94 -22.24 -14.66
CA ASP A 116 19.28 -21.84 -15.89
C ASP A 116 20.30 -21.44 -16.96
N SER A 117 20.14 -21.92 -18.20
CA SER A 117 21.09 -21.66 -19.29
C SER A 117 20.94 -20.27 -19.93
N LYS A 118 19.89 -19.52 -19.59
CA LYS A 118 19.66 -18.14 -20.03
C LYS A 118 19.26 -17.23 -18.85
N PRO A 119 20.15 -17.02 -17.88
CA PRO A 119 19.88 -16.21 -16.70
C PRO A 119 20.08 -14.72 -17.02
N TYR A 120 19.38 -14.21 -18.03
CA TYR A 120 19.45 -12.82 -18.48
C TYR A 120 18.13 -12.38 -19.12
N SER A 121 17.77 -11.11 -18.94
CA SER A 121 16.78 -10.49 -19.81
C SER A 121 17.41 -10.15 -21.15
N GLN A 122 16.60 -10.15 -22.21
CA GLN A 122 17.04 -9.81 -23.55
C GLN A 122 16.01 -8.92 -24.26
N ILE A 123 16.50 -7.83 -24.85
CA ILE A 123 15.71 -6.91 -25.65
C ILE A 123 16.00 -7.16 -27.13
N ILE A 124 14.95 -7.42 -27.89
CA ILE A 124 15.02 -7.58 -29.34
C ILE A 124 14.34 -6.38 -30.00
N TYR A 125 15.13 -5.60 -30.72
CA TYR A 125 14.66 -4.42 -31.44
C TYR A 125 14.21 -4.76 -32.87
N GLU A 126 13.35 -3.93 -33.44
CA GLU A 126 13.10 -3.97 -34.87
C GLU A 126 14.37 -3.62 -35.68
N ALA A 127 14.47 -4.14 -36.91
CA ALA A 127 15.51 -3.78 -37.86
C ALA A 127 15.22 -2.41 -38.52
N SER A 128 15.08 -1.37 -37.71
CA SER A 128 14.76 -0.01 -38.13
C SER A 128 15.54 1.02 -37.30
N PRO A 129 15.81 2.22 -37.86
CA PRO A 129 16.53 3.29 -37.17
C PRO A 129 15.76 3.89 -35.98
N LEU A 130 14.48 3.54 -35.80
CA LEU A 130 13.65 4.05 -34.71
C LEU A 130 13.96 3.41 -33.34
N ASN A 131 14.81 2.36 -33.30
CA ASN A 131 15.24 1.69 -32.06
C ASN A 131 14.09 1.22 -31.16
N ARG A 132 13.00 0.75 -31.76
CA ARG A 132 11.83 0.30 -31.02
C ARG A 132 11.92 -1.17 -30.61
N THR A 133 11.46 -1.49 -29.41
CA THR A 133 11.44 -2.84 -28.87
C THR A 133 10.35 -3.67 -29.53
N MET A 134 10.68 -4.85 -30.02
CA MET A 134 9.73 -5.81 -30.60
C MET A 134 9.43 -6.96 -29.64
N LYS A 135 10.45 -7.45 -28.94
CA LYS A 135 10.31 -8.46 -27.89
C LYS A 135 11.20 -8.15 -26.72
N GLU A 136 10.70 -8.45 -25.52
CA GLU A 136 11.49 -8.42 -24.31
C GLU A 136 11.30 -9.75 -23.56
N PHE A 137 12.38 -10.52 -23.48
CA PHE A 137 12.43 -11.68 -22.62
C PHE A 137 12.95 -11.24 -21.26
N GLY A 138 12.26 -11.63 -20.19
CA GLY A 138 12.94 -11.70 -18.90
C GLY A 138 13.83 -12.97 -18.78
N PRO A 139 14.53 -13.14 -17.66
CA PRO A 139 15.43 -14.27 -17.42
C PRO A 139 14.74 -15.64 -17.45
N GLY A 140 15.43 -16.68 -17.91
CA GLY A 140 14.97 -18.06 -17.78
C GLY A 140 14.75 -18.76 -19.11
N ASN A 141 15.50 -19.83 -19.36
CA ASN A 141 15.50 -20.59 -20.60
C ASN A 141 14.13 -21.15 -20.96
N ASN A 142 13.29 -21.49 -19.98
CA ASN A 142 11.93 -21.96 -20.22
C ASN A 142 11.09 -20.92 -21.00
N TRP A 143 11.21 -19.63 -20.67
CA TRP A 143 10.53 -18.55 -21.40
C TRP A 143 11.05 -18.44 -22.83
N TYR A 144 12.37 -18.48 -23.02
CA TYR A 144 12.96 -18.45 -24.36
C TYR A 144 12.55 -19.64 -25.22
N ALA A 145 12.62 -20.85 -24.68
CA ALA A 145 12.30 -22.09 -25.40
C ALA A 145 10.82 -22.15 -25.83
N ASN A 146 9.93 -21.54 -25.06
CA ASN A 146 8.50 -21.48 -25.33
C ASN A 146 8.05 -20.14 -25.96
N ASN A 147 8.99 -19.28 -26.37
CA ASN A 147 8.74 -17.93 -26.92
C ASN A 147 7.77 -17.09 -26.05
N ARG A 148 7.92 -17.16 -24.72
CA ARG A 148 7.19 -16.37 -23.74
C ARG A 148 7.96 -15.08 -23.43
N ALA A 149 7.82 -14.11 -24.32
CA ALA A 149 8.34 -12.75 -24.15
C ALA A 149 7.16 -11.79 -24.10
N ILE A 150 7.39 -10.58 -23.57
CA ILE A 150 6.52 -9.46 -23.87
C ILE A 150 6.74 -9.10 -25.34
N HIS A 151 5.70 -9.18 -26.17
CA HIS A 151 5.77 -8.77 -27.56
C HIS A 151 5.11 -7.41 -27.74
N THR A 152 5.80 -6.53 -28.44
CA THR A 152 5.29 -5.21 -28.81
C THR A 152 5.18 -5.11 -30.32
N THR A 153 4.00 -4.75 -30.81
CA THR A 153 3.77 -4.49 -32.24
C THR A 153 3.28 -3.07 -32.42
N TYR A 154 3.95 -2.32 -33.30
CA TYR A 154 3.59 -0.95 -33.63
C TYR A 154 2.75 -0.92 -34.90
N LEU A 155 1.55 -0.38 -34.75
CA LEU A 155 0.49 -0.36 -35.75
C LEU A 155 -0.05 1.07 -35.88
N THR A 156 -1.01 1.22 -36.78
CA THR A 156 -1.88 2.38 -36.83
C THR A 156 -3.33 1.94 -36.79
N ASN A 157 -4.24 2.83 -36.39
CA ASN A 157 -5.65 2.48 -36.31
C ASN A 157 -6.22 2.21 -37.71
N ASN A 158 -7.13 1.24 -37.81
CA ASN A 158 -7.82 0.91 -39.06
C ASN A 158 -9.14 0.18 -38.74
N SER A 159 -9.79 -0.43 -39.74
CA SER A 159 -11.04 -1.18 -39.54
C SER A 159 -10.93 -2.37 -38.59
N SER A 160 -9.74 -2.97 -38.46
CA SER A 160 -9.47 -4.05 -37.49
C SER A 160 -9.13 -3.52 -36.09
N TYR A 161 -8.66 -2.27 -36.00
CA TYR A 161 -8.32 -1.59 -34.76
C TYR A 161 -9.05 -0.25 -34.66
N PRO A 162 -10.39 -0.24 -34.56
CA PRO A 162 -11.15 1.00 -34.50
C PRO A 162 -11.01 1.66 -33.12
N CYS A 163 -10.89 2.98 -33.14
CA CYS A 163 -10.97 3.85 -31.95
C CYS A 163 -12.11 4.84 -32.20
N ALA A 164 -13.07 4.91 -31.28
CA ALA A 164 -14.12 5.92 -31.34
C ALA A 164 -13.51 7.33 -31.23
N LEU A 165 -14.05 8.27 -32.02
CA LEU A 165 -13.68 9.68 -31.97
C LEU A 165 -14.57 10.38 -30.95
N PHE A 166 -14.09 10.46 -29.71
CA PHE A 166 -14.71 11.26 -28.66
C PHE A 166 -14.03 12.62 -28.54
N SER A 167 -14.83 13.66 -28.30
CA SER A 167 -14.37 15.00 -27.96
C SER A 167 -15.19 15.56 -26.80
N SER A 168 -14.62 16.48 -26.03
CA SER A 168 -15.35 17.24 -25.02
C SER A 168 -15.22 18.73 -25.26
N SER A 169 -16.33 19.48 -25.07
CA SER A 169 -16.33 20.93 -25.26
C SER A 169 -15.53 21.64 -24.16
N SER A 170 -14.78 22.67 -24.54
CA SER A 170 -14.01 23.54 -23.64
C SER A 170 -14.86 24.58 -22.88
N SER A 171 -16.16 24.73 -23.20
CA SER A 171 -16.99 25.81 -22.65
C SER A 171 -17.62 25.48 -21.29
N GLY A 172 -17.17 26.18 -20.24
CA GLY A 172 -17.83 26.25 -18.94
C GLY A 172 -17.59 25.06 -18.00
N THR A 173 -18.36 25.02 -16.91
CA THR A 173 -18.30 23.93 -15.92
C THR A 173 -19.12 22.70 -16.30
N THR A 174 -19.91 22.73 -17.38
CA THR A 174 -20.70 21.58 -17.82
C THR A 174 -19.87 20.68 -18.72
N ILE A 175 -19.80 19.39 -18.40
CA ILE A 175 -19.14 18.42 -19.28
C ILE A 175 -20.15 17.91 -20.31
N SER A 176 -19.76 18.01 -21.58
CA SER A 176 -20.43 17.35 -22.70
C SER A 176 -19.40 16.52 -23.46
N ILE A 177 -19.76 15.29 -23.81
CA ILE A 177 -18.98 14.40 -24.67
C ILE A 177 -19.73 14.18 -25.98
N THR A 178 -19.01 14.24 -27.10
CA THR A 178 -19.57 13.99 -28.42
C THR A 178 -18.80 12.85 -29.06
N ARG A 179 -19.53 11.87 -29.59
CA ARG A 179 -18.98 10.82 -30.45
C ARG A 179 -19.26 11.17 -31.91
N SER A 180 -18.21 11.24 -32.72
CA SER A 180 -18.29 11.66 -34.13
C SER A 180 -17.84 10.53 -35.08
N GLY A 181 -18.23 9.30 -34.77
CA GLY A 181 -17.79 8.10 -35.49
C GLY A 181 -16.48 7.54 -34.92
N THR A 182 -15.61 7.07 -35.81
CA THR A 182 -14.28 6.54 -35.48
C THR A 182 -13.19 7.40 -36.11
N TYR A 183 -12.01 7.40 -35.51
CA TYR A 183 -10.84 8.00 -36.15
C TYR A 183 -10.60 7.39 -37.53
N ALA A 184 -10.26 8.23 -38.52
CA ALA A 184 -9.92 7.77 -39.86
C ALA A 184 -8.69 6.85 -39.83
N ASN A 185 -8.60 5.90 -40.76
CA ASN A 185 -7.50 4.95 -40.81
C ASN A 185 -6.14 5.68 -40.87
N ASN A 186 -5.14 5.11 -40.20
CA ASN A 186 -3.75 5.58 -40.18
C ASN A 186 -3.55 6.97 -39.55
N THR A 187 -4.42 7.40 -38.64
CA THR A 187 -4.32 8.72 -37.98
C THR A 187 -3.83 8.67 -36.53
N LEU A 188 -3.92 7.50 -35.89
CA LEU A 188 -3.47 7.23 -34.52
C LEU A 188 -2.32 6.23 -34.52
N PHE A 189 -1.44 6.36 -33.52
CA PHE A 189 -0.48 5.32 -33.17
C PHE A 189 -1.18 4.24 -32.36
N VAL A 190 -0.96 2.98 -32.71
CA VAL A 190 -1.51 1.84 -31.98
C VAL A 190 -0.37 0.94 -31.57
N THR A 191 -0.22 0.72 -30.27
CA THR A 191 0.75 -0.24 -29.74
C THR A 191 -0.01 -1.45 -29.23
N LYS A 192 0.23 -2.61 -29.82
CA LYS A 192 -0.28 -3.89 -29.33
C LYS A 192 0.77 -4.51 -28.42
N TYR A 193 0.36 -4.90 -27.23
CA TYR A 193 1.14 -5.69 -26.30
C TYR A 193 0.59 -7.11 -26.23
N GLN A 194 1.50 -8.07 -26.12
CA GLN A 194 1.20 -9.44 -25.70
C GLN A 194 2.09 -9.76 -24.52
N ASP A 195 1.51 -10.08 -23.37
CA ASP A 195 2.28 -10.45 -22.18
C ASP A 195 2.84 -11.88 -22.27
N GLU A 196 3.60 -12.30 -21.25
CA GLU A 196 4.23 -13.63 -21.22
C GLU A 196 3.20 -14.78 -21.10
N ASP A 197 1.97 -14.49 -20.64
CA ASP A 197 0.84 -15.43 -20.61
C ASP A 197 0.02 -15.45 -21.91
N ASN A 198 0.44 -14.66 -22.91
CA ASN A 198 -0.20 -14.43 -24.21
C ASN A 198 -1.47 -13.57 -24.18
N ASN A 199 -1.77 -12.87 -23.09
CA ASN A 199 -2.89 -11.94 -23.04
C ASN A 199 -2.58 -10.71 -23.88
N ILE A 200 -3.60 -10.17 -24.54
CA ILE A 200 -3.46 -9.07 -25.50
C ILE A 200 -4.03 -7.78 -24.91
N SER A 201 -3.27 -6.70 -25.07
CA SER A 201 -3.77 -5.34 -24.87
C SER A 201 -3.32 -4.40 -25.98
N TYR A 202 -3.98 -3.26 -26.07
CA TYR A 202 -3.69 -2.20 -27.03
C TYR A 202 -3.74 -0.85 -26.35
N GLU A 203 -2.87 0.05 -26.81
CA GLU A 203 -2.87 1.45 -26.48
C GLU A 203 -2.99 2.27 -27.77
N PHE A 204 -3.92 3.23 -27.78
CA PHE A 204 -4.15 4.13 -28.91
C PHE A 204 -3.73 5.54 -28.49
N LYS A 205 -2.82 6.15 -29.25
CA LYS A 205 -2.33 7.51 -29.00
C LYS A 205 -2.58 8.43 -30.19
N ASP A 206 -2.87 9.68 -29.90
CA ASP A 206 -2.90 10.73 -30.91
C ASP A 206 -1.47 11.24 -31.23
N LYS A 207 -1.40 12.25 -32.09
CA LYS A 207 -0.13 12.86 -32.53
C LYS A 207 0.54 13.73 -31.44
N GLN A 208 -0.09 13.90 -30.30
CA GLN A 208 0.43 14.60 -29.12
C GLN A 208 0.79 13.61 -28.00
N ASP A 209 0.89 12.32 -28.32
CA ASP A 209 1.19 11.21 -27.39
C ASP A 209 0.16 11.03 -26.26
N ARG A 210 -1.04 11.60 -26.39
CA ARG A 210 -2.12 11.41 -25.42
C ARG A 210 -2.79 10.07 -25.68
N ILE A 211 -2.95 9.26 -24.62
CA ILE A 211 -3.67 7.99 -24.68
C ILE A 211 -5.15 8.29 -24.85
N LEU A 212 -5.78 7.80 -25.91
CA LEU A 212 -7.21 7.98 -26.18
C LEU A 212 -8.03 6.75 -25.79
N LEU A 213 -7.43 5.57 -25.90
CA LEU A 213 -8.05 4.28 -25.60
C LEU A 213 -6.99 3.32 -25.08
N THR A 214 -7.26 2.69 -23.95
CA THR A 214 -6.64 1.41 -23.58
C THR A 214 -7.65 0.31 -23.77
N ARG A 215 -7.26 -0.76 -24.46
CA ARG A 215 -8.11 -1.92 -24.74
C ARG A 215 -7.43 -3.16 -24.22
N GLN A 216 -8.06 -3.83 -23.27
CA GLN A 216 -7.68 -5.19 -22.89
C GLN A 216 -8.59 -6.19 -23.61
N VAL A 217 -8.11 -7.42 -23.82
CA VAL A 217 -8.86 -8.45 -24.55
C VAL A 217 -8.93 -9.71 -23.71
N ASN A 218 -10.15 -10.23 -23.51
CA ASN A 218 -10.39 -11.53 -22.89
C ASN A 218 -11.22 -12.39 -23.85
N GLY A 219 -10.59 -13.44 -24.42
CA GLY A 219 -11.18 -14.21 -25.51
C GLY A 219 -11.44 -13.33 -26.74
N SER A 220 -12.69 -13.22 -27.16
CA SER A 220 -13.14 -12.34 -28.25
C SER A 220 -13.68 -10.99 -27.76
N THR A 221 -13.70 -10.73 -26.45
CA THR A 221 -14.32 -9.56 -25.86
C THR A 221 -13.29 -8.46 -25.59
N ASN A 222 -13.58 -7.25 -26.07
CA ASN A 222 -12.78 -6.06 -25.78
C ASN A 222 -13.29 -5.34 -24.52
N PHE A 223 -12.34 -4.84 -23.73
CA PHE A 223 -12.54 -4.06 -22.51
C PHE A 223 -11.93 -2.68 -22.75
N ASP A 224 -12.74 -1.76 -23.27
CA ASP A 224 -12.31 -0.46 -23.76
C ASP A 224 -12.44 0.61 -22.68
N THR A 225 -11.32 1.26 -22.33
CA THR A 225 -11.31 2.45 -21.48
C THR A 225 -10.94 3.67 -22.32
N TYR A 226 -11.89 4.58 -22.53
CA TYR A 226 -11.65 5.80 -23.31
C TYR A 226 -11.27 6.97 -22.41
N TYR A 227 -10.30 7.76 -22.88
CA TYR A 227 -9.81 8.97 -22.25
C TYR A 227 -10.16 10.14 -23.16
N ILE A 228 -11.04 11.03 -22.68
CA ILE A 228 -11.64 12.09 -23.49
C ILE A 228 -11.11 13.44 -22.99
N TYR A 229 -10.44 14.16 -23.89
CA TYR A 229 -9.82 15.44 -23.61
C TYR A 229 -10.65 16.61 -24.17
N ASP A 230 -10.47 17.79 -23.58
CA ASP A 230 -10.90 19.05 -24.17
C ASP A 230 -9.86 19.62 -25.15
N ASP A 231 -10.19 20.76 -25.77
CA ASP A 231 -9.31 21.46 -26.75
C ASP A 231 -7.99 21.94 -26.14
N TYR A 232 -7.90 22.07 -24.81
CA TYR A 232 -6.69 22.45 -24.08
C TYR A 232 -5.85 21.24 -23.64
N GLY A 233 -6.33 20.01 -23.90
CA GLY A 233 -5.67 18.77 -23.52
C GLY A 233 -5.92 18.34 -22.07
N ASN A 234 -6.90 18.92 -21.38
CA ASN A 234 -7.30 18.45 -20.05
C ASN A 234 -8.17 17.19 -20.18
N LEU A 235 -7.88 16.17 -19.38
CA LEU A 235 -8.68 14.93 -19.33
C LEU A 235 -10.04 15.21 -18.68
N ARG A 236 -11.13 15.26 -19.46
CA ARG A 236 -12.48 15.58 -18.96
C ARG A 236 -13.26 14.37 -18.49
N VAL A 237 -13.11 13.25 -19.20
CA VAL A 237 -13.87 12.03 -18.94
C VAL A 237 -13.00 10.80 -19.12
N VAL A 238 -13.11 9.84 -18.20
CA VAL A 238 -12.65 8.47 -18.41
C VAL A 238 -13.88 7.55 -18.41
N LEU A 239 -14.13 6.90 -19.54
CA LEU A 239 -15.20 5.92 -19.68
C LEU A 239 -14.65 4.54 -19.32
N SER A 240 -15.22 3.90 -18.30
CA SER A 240 -14.89 2.50 -17.97
C SER A 240 -15.38 1.55 -19.08
N PRO A 241 -14.93 0.28 -19.12
CA PRO A 241 -15.41 -0.71 -20.09
C PRO A 241 -16.94 -0.81 -20.22
N LEU A 242 -17.67 -0.87 -19.09
CA LEU A 242 -19.15 -0.87 -19.12
C LEU A 242 -19.74 0.44 -19.65
N ALA A 243 -19.14 1.59 -19.37
CA ALA A 243 -19.60 2.87 -19.92
C ALA A 243 -19.38 2.93 -21.44
N SER A 244 -18.20 2.50 -21.90
CA SER A 244 -17.80 2.49 -23.30
C SER A 244 -18.74 1.66 -24.18
N ASP A 245 -19.24 0.54 -23.67
CA ASP A 245 -20.23 -0.31 -24.37
C ASP A 245 -21.58 0.39 -24.60
N VAL A 246 -21.93 1.41 -23.81
CA VAL A 246 -23.18 2.16 -23.94
C VAL A 246 -23.05 3.30 -24.96
N PHE A 247 -21.92 4.02 -24.98
CA PHE A 247 -21.74 5.21 -25.82
C PHE A 247 -21.37 4.88 -27.27
N THR A 248 -22.30 4.24 -27.99
CA THR A 248 -22.08 3.71 -29.36
C THR A 248 -22.61 4.58 -30.50
N SER A 249 -23.60 5.44 -30.24
CA SER A 249 -24.22 6.30 -31.26
C SER A 249 -23.44 7.59 -31.51
N ASN A 250 -23.55 8.17 -32.71
CA ASN A 250 -22.90 9.44 -33.04
C ASN A 250 -23.75 10.62 -32.59
N THR A 251 -23.68 10.95 -31.30
CA THR A 251 -24.43 12.04 -30.68
C THR A 251 -23.62 12.68 -29.55
N THR A 252 -24.23 13.66 -28.89
CA THR A 252 -23.68 14.35 -27.72
C THR A 252 -24.46 13.95 -26.48
N TRP A 253 -23.73 13.69 -25.39
CA TRP A 253 -24.28 13.50 -24.06
C TRP A 253 -23.65 14.51 -23.11
N ASN A 254 -24.43 15.00 -22.17
CA ASN A 254 -23.93 15.85 -21.11
C ASN A 254 -23.80 15.06 -19.80
N GLU A 255 -23.16 15.68 -18.80
CA GLU A 255 -22.90 15.08 -17.50
C GLU A 255 -24.16 14.56 -16.78
N SER A 256 -25.38 15.00 -17.10
CA SER A 256 -26.61 14.45 -16.48
C SER A 256 -26.98 13.04 -16.94
N ASN A 257 -26.31 12.50 -17.96
CA ASN A 257 -26.55 11.13 -18.43
C ASN A 257 -26.28 10.10 -17.32
N VAL A 258 -27.25 9.20 -17.10
CA VAL A 258 -27.21 8.20 -16.02
C VAL A 258 -25.99 7.27 -16.09
N THR A 259 -25.54 6.89 -17.29
CA THR A 259 -24.36 6.03 -17.47
C THR A 259 -23.08 6.78 -17.12
N LEU A 260 -22.96 8.06 -17.49
CA LEU A 260 -21.83 8.89 -17.06
C LEU A 260 -21.79 9.04 -15.54
N GLN A 261 -22.95 9.27 -14.91
CA GLN A 261 -23.03 9.42 -13.46
C GLN A 261 -22.65 8.14 -12.70
N LYS A 262 -22.98 6.96 -13.26
CA LYS A 262 -22.71 5.65 -12.63
C LYS A 262 -21.30 5.12 -12.86
N TYR A 263 -20.74 5.29 -14.06
CA TYR A 263 -19.55 4.54 -14.49
C TYR A 263 -18.36 5.41 -14.91
N ALA A 264 -18.54 6.69 -15.18
CA ALA A 264 -17.46 7.54 -15.67
C ALA A 264 -16.74 8.30 -14.56
N TYR A 265 -15.45 8.54 -14.77
CA TYR A 265 -14.72 9.56 -14.02
C TYR A 265 -14.88 10.88 -14.74
N LEU A 266 -15.27 11.95 -14.02
CA LEU A 266 -15.52 13.26 -14.60
C LEU A 266 -14.66 14.33 -13.94
N TYR A 267 -14.11 15.24 -14.73
CA TYR A 267 -13.23 16.30 -14.25
C TYR A 267 -13.60 17.66 -14.85
N LYS A 268 -13.59 18.68 -14.00
CA LYS A 268 -13.79 20.08 -14.37
C LYS A 268 -12.54 20.86 -14.05
N TYR A 269 -12.16 21.76 -14.96
CA TYR A 269 -10.95 22.56 -14.84
C TYR A 269 -11.27 24.05 -14.84
N ASP A 270 -10.41 24.84 -14.18
CA ASP A 270 -10.41 26.30 -14.33
C ASP A 270 -9.59 26.75 -15.56
N ASN A 271 -9.51 28.07 -15.77
CA ASN A 271 -8.76 28.68 -16.86
C ASN A 271 -7.23 28.55 -16.73
N ARG A 272 -6.73 27.98 -15.63
CA ARG A 272 -5.30 27.66 -15.40
C ARG A 272 -5.04 26.15 -15.53
N ASN A 273 -5.99 25.37 -16.07
CA ASN A 273 -5.91 23.91 -16.21
C ASN A 273 -5.79 23.18 -14.86
N ARG A 274 -6.30 23.75 -13.76
CA ARG A 274 -6.35 23.08 -12.45
C ARG A 274 -7.70 22.40 -12.28
N CYS A 275 -7.69 21.15 -11.81
CA CYS A 275 -8.92 20.38 -11.58
C CYS A 275 -9.70 20.97 -10.39
N ILE A 276 -10.83 21.62 -10.63
CA ILE A 276 -11.67 22.27 -9.61
C ILE A 276 -12.86 21.41 -9.16
N ALA A 277 -13.18 20.35 -9.91
CA ALA A 277 -14.15 19.36 -9.48
C ALA A 277 -13.84 17.99 -10.08
N LYS A 278 -14.07 16.94 -9.29
CA LYS A 278 -13.88 15.55 -9.69
C LYS A 278 -15.11 14.74 -9.26
N LYS A 279 -15.61 13.85 -10.13
CA LYS A 279 -16.61 12.84 -9.78
C LYS A 279 -16.03 11.45 -10.03
N LEU A 280 -16.17 10.57 -9.04
CA LEU A 280 -15.84 9.15 -9.15
C LEU A 280 -17.09 8.35 -9.51
N PRO A 281 -16.96 7.20 -10.21
CA PRO A 281 -18.08 6.29 -10.42
C PRO A 281 -18.74 5.92 -9.08
N GLY A 282 -20.05 6.12 -8.96
CA GLY A 282 -20.81 5.82 -7.73
C GLY A 282 -20.72 6.88 -6.61
N ALA A 283 -19.93 7.94 -6.75
CA ALA A 283 -19.84 9.02 -5.76
C ALA A 283 -20.26 10.37 -6.33
N ASP A 284 -20.69 11.28 -5.46
CA ASP A 284 -20.94 12.68 -5.80
C ASP A 284 -19.65 13.45 -6.04
N TRP A 285 -19.81 14.65 -6.60
CA TRP A 285 -18.68 15.53 -6.89
C TRP A 285 -17.88 15.86 -5.63
N THR A 286 -16.56 15.85 -5.75
CA THR A 286 -15.64 16.56 -4.86
C THR A 286 -15.22 17.86 -5.51
N TYR A 287 -15.32 18.97 -4.78
CA TYR A 287 -14.91 20.30 -5.23
C TYR A 287 -13.58 20.71 -4.63
N TYR A 288 -12.80 21.49 -5.38
CA TYR A 288 -11.47 21.96 -5.00
C TYR A 288 -11.35 23.47 -5.18
N VAL A 289 -10.68 24.12 -4.24
CA VAL A 289 -10.38 25.55 -4.28
C VAL A 289 -8.88 25.75 -4.02
N TYR A 290 -8.23 26.42 -4.95
CA TYR A 290 -6.81 26.70 -4.92
C TYR A 290 -6.53 28.16 -4.61
N ASP A 291 -5.40 28.46 -3.99
CA ASP A 291 -4.89 29.83 -3.90
C ASP A 291 -4.18 30.26 -5.20
N ASN A 292 -3.61 31.47 -5.20
CA ASN A 292 -2.91 32.02 -6.35
C ASN A 292 -1.54 31.36 -6.61
N ALA A 293 -1.02 30.60 -5.64
CA ALA A 293 0.23 29.83 -5.73
C ALA A 293 -0.01 28.37 -6.14
N ASP A 294 -1.21 28.04 -6.65
CA ASP A 294 -1.62 26.70 -7.12
C ASP A 294 -1.65 25.63 -6.04
N ARG A 295 -1.82 26.03 -4.78
CA ARG A 295 -1.93 25.10 -3.65
C ARG A 295 -3.40 24.85 -3.33
N LEU A 296 -3.76 23.58 -3.12
CA LEU A 296 -5.11 23.19 -2.73
C LEU A 296 -5.39 23.66 -1.30
N ILE A 297 -6.28 24.62 -1.14
CA ILE A 297 -6.63 25.17 0.18
C ILE A 297 -7.91 24.57 0.72
N PHE A 298 -8.94 24.38 -0.11
CA PHE A 298 -10.20 23.78 0.35
C PHE A 298 -10.65 22.63 -0.55
N SER A 299 -11.27 21.63 0.08
CA SER A 299 -12.00 20.57 -0.61
C SER A 299 -13.35 20.30 0.05
N GLN A 300 -14.34 19.91 -0.75
CA GLN A 300 -15.66 19.52 -0.26
C GLN A 300 -16.19 18.33 -1.05
N ASP A 301 -16.37 17.19 -0.39
CA ASP A 301 -17.03 16.00 -0.95
C ASP A 301 -18.57 16.07 -0.85
N GLY A 302 -19.25 15.00 -1.28
CA GLY A 302 -20.71 14.93 -1.30
C GLY A 302 -21.33 15.00 0.10
N GLU A 303 -20.81 14.22 1.04
CA GLU A 303 -21.29 14.18 2.42
C GLU A 303 -20.99 15.48 3.19
N GLN A 304 -19.81 16.06 2.97
CA GLN A 304 -19.44 17.35 3.54
C GLN A 304 -20.38 18.45 3.04
N ARG A 305 -20.81 18.41 1.78
CA ARG A 305 -21.79 19.36 1.23
C ARG A 305 -23.13 19.29 1.95
N LEU A 306 -23.62 18.09 2.26
CA LEU A 306 -24.85 17.89 3.03
C LEU A 306 -24.79 18.53 4.43
N ARG A 307 -23.58 18.64 5.01
CA ARG A 307 -23.33 19.28 6.31
C ARG A 307 -22.84 20.74 6.21
N SER A 308 -22.72 21.29 5.00
CA SER A 308 -22.14 22.61 4.73
C SER A 308 -20.71 22.77 5.27
N GLU A 309 -19.89 21.73 5.11
CA GLU A 309 -18.50 21.66 5.57
C GLU A 309 -17.52 21.72 4.40
N TRP A 310 -16.35 22.32 4.63
CA TRP A 310 -15.17 22.26 3.76
C TRP A 310 -13.99 21.80 4.58
N SER A 311 -13.24 20.81 4.09
CA SER A 311 -11.88 20.58 4.57
C SER A 311 -10.99 21.72 4.12
N PHE A 312 -10.12 22.21 4.99
CA PHE A 312 -9.09 23.19 4.65
C PHE A 312 -7.68 22.65 4.95
N ASN A 313 -6.72 23.02 4.12
CA ASN A 313 -5.30 22.69 4.26
C ASN A 313 -4.49 23.96 4.02
N ILE A 314 -3.98 24.57 5.10
CA ILE A 314 -3.25 25.82 5.03
C ILE A 314 -1.76 25.54 5.19
N PRO A 315 -0.96 25.83 4.14
CA PRO A 315 0.48 25.68 4.19
C PRO A 315 1.16 26.86 4.91
N ASP A 316 2.40 26.67 5.34
CA ASP A 316 3.30 27.76 5.69
C ASP A 316 3.86 28.46 4.42
N ARG A 317 4.74 29.45 4.63
CA ARG A 317 5.40 30.17 3.52
C ARG A 317 6.31 29.31 2.65
N PHE A 318 6.68 28.11 3.08
CA PHE A 318 7.48 27.15 2.32
C PHE A 318 6.62 26.07 1.62
N GLY A 319 5.29 26.14 1.76
CA GLY A 319 4.38 25.18 1.13
C GLY A 319 4.15 23.89 1.95
N ARG A 320 4.67 23.80 3.17
CA ARG A 320 4.43 22.64 4.06
C ARG A 320 3.10 22.82 4.78
N ILE A 321 2.27 21.78 4.86
CA ILE A 321 0.96 21.88 5.54
C ILE A 321 1.17 22.18 7.03
N ALA A 322 0.76 23.36 7.47
CA ALA A 322 0.89 23.80 8.86
C ALA A 322 -0.40 23.56 9.66
N ILE A 323 -1.57 23.73 9.03
CA ILE A 323 -2.86 23.62 9.71
C ILE A 323 -3.87 22.97 8.76
N ASN A 324 -4.63 22.01 9.25
CA ASN A 324 -5.79 21.50 8.55
C ASN A 324 -6.99 21.31 9.49
N GLY A 325 -8.16 21.13 8.88
CA GLY A 325 -9.39 20.89 9.61
C GLY A 325 -10.62 21.11 8.74
N ILE A 326 -11.76 21.36 9.39
CA ILE A 326 -13.03 21.61 8.72
C ILE A 326 -13.57 23.01 9.06
N CYS A 327 -14.26 23.65 8.12
CA CYS A 327 -14.89 24.94 8.30
C CYS A 327 -16.25 24.99 7.58
N LYS A 328 -17.06 26.00 7.87
CA LYS A 328 -18.40 26.21 7.27
C LYS A 328 -18.43 27.44 6.36
N ASN A 329 -17.33 27.70 5.66
CA ASN A 329 -17.26 28.75 4.66
C ASN A 329 -18.27 28.47 3.52
N SER A 330 -18.84 29.54 2.96
CA SER A 330 -19.69 29.46 1.77
C SER A 330 -18.88 29.88 0.54
N PHE A 331 -18.44 28.90 -0.24
CA PHE A 331 -17.68 29.11 -1.46
C PHE A 331 -18.44 28.59 -2.68
N SER A 332 -18.38 29.34 -3.77
CA SER A 332 -18.64 28.79 -5.10
C SER A 332 -17.31 28.34 -5.70
N TYR A 333 -17.11 27.03 -5.82
CA TYR A 333 -15.85 26.47 -6.34
C TYR A 333 -15.52 26.94 -7.75
N SER A 334 -16.54 27.23 -8.56
CA SER A 334 -16.40 27.68 -9.95
C SER A 334 -16.07 29.16 -10.10
N SER A 335 -16.19 29.97 -9.04
CA SER A 335 -15.95 31.43 -9.11
C SER A 335 -14.54 31.85 -8.67
N ASN A 336 -13.62 30.90 -8.45
CA ASN A 336 -12.26 31.16 -7.95
C ASN A 336 -12.25 32.08 -6.69
N PRO A 337 -12.79 31.62 -5.55
CA PRO A 337 -13.03 32.47 -4.37
C PRO A 337 -11.75 33.00 -3.71
N LEU A 338 -10.57 32.48 -4.07
CA LEU A 338 -9.26 32.93 -3.59
C LEU A 338 -8.44 33.69 -4.65
N ASN A 339 -9.10 34.23 -5.68
CA ASN A 339 -8.41 34.99 -6.72
C ASN A 339 -7.55 36.12 -6.13
N GLY A 340 -6.28 36.20 -6.57
CA GLY A 340 -5.32 37.19 -6.09
C GLY A 340 -4.80 36.98 -4.66
N LYS A 341 -5.18 35.89 -3.98
CA LYS A 341 -4.76 35.60 -2.59
C LYS A 341 -3.76 34.46 -2.54
N VAL A 342 -2.69 34.61 -1.76
CA VAL A 342 -1.76 33.53 -1.39
C VAL A 342 -1.95 33.28 0.11
N ILE A 343 -2.40 32.09 0.48
CA ILE A 343 -2.82 31.79 1.85
C ILE A 343 -1.66 31.13 2.60
N ASN A 344 -1.24 31.69 3.73
CA ASN A 344 -0.17 31.11 4.53
C ASN A 344 -0.54 31.11 6.02
N ALA A 345 -0.13 30.07 6.73
CA ALA A 345 0.01 30.08 8.17
C ALA A 345 1.39 30.64 8.54
N VAL A 346 1.41 31.65 9.40
CA VAL A 346 2.64 32.29 9.88
C VAL A 346 2.66 32.27 11.39
N TRP A 347 3.80 31.91 11.98
CA TRP A 347 3.96 31.85 13.43
C TRP A 347 3.58 33.20 14.06
N ALA A 348 2.66 33.18 15.02
CA ALA A 348 2.24 34.38 15.74
C ALA A 348 3.33 34.85 16.70
N THR A 349 3.46 36.16 16.94
CA THR A 349 4.52 36.74 17.79
C THR A 349 4.61 36.08 19.17
N ASN A 350 3.48 35.75 19.79
CA ASN A 350 3.45 35.05 21.09
C ASN A 350 3.32 33.52 20.95
N GLY A 351 3.11 33.00 19.75
CA GLY A 351 2.86 31.57 19.50
C GLY A 351 1.57 31.05 20.14
N THR A 352 0.58 31.92 20.36
CA THR A 352 -0.74 31.58 20.93
C THR A 352 -1.87 32.05 20.02
N GLY A 353 -3.08 31.52 20.19
CA GLY A 353 -4.28 32.01 19.50
C GLY A 353 -5.19 30.90 18.98
N THR A 354 -6.20 31.29 18.21
CA THR A 354 -7.24 30.40 17.66
C THR A 354 -6.66 29.25 16.83
N TYR A 355 -5.65 29.54 16.00
CA TYR A 355 -5.00 28.57 15.12
C TYR A 355 -3.74 27.96 15.77
N LYS A 356 -3.80 27.75 17.09
CA LYS A 356 -2.78 27.05 17.88
C LYS A 356 -1.36 27.58 17.63
N GLY A 357 -1.21 28.90 17.67
CA GLY A 357 0.09 29.56 17.54
C GLY A 357 0.42 30.10 16.15
N TYR A 358 -0.44 29.88 15.16
CA TYR A 358 -0.34 30.51 13.85
C TYR A 358 -1.35 31.67 13.67
N ASN A 359 -1.00 32.62 12.80
CA ASN A 359 -1.89 33.58 12.17
C ASN A 359 -2.09 33.20 10.70
N LEU A 360 -3.27 33.51 10.16
CA LEU A 360 -3.56 33.30 8.74
C LEU A 360 -3.32 34.59 7.95
N GLU A 361 -2.45 34.52 6.95
CA GLU A 361 -2.21 35.59 5.98
C GLU A 361 -2.99 35.34 4.67
N GLY A 362 -3.08 36.36 3.82
CA GLY A 362 -3.78 36.28 2.54
C GLY A 362 -5.27 36.64 2.60
N GLY A 363 -5.74 37.23 3.70
CA GLY A 363 -7.11 37.75 3.83
C GLY A 363 -8.16 36.64 3.79
N ILE A 364 -7.85 35.47 4.37
CA ILE A 364 -8.80 34.37 4.56
C ILE A 364 -9.38 34.42 5.98
N GLY A 365 -10.71 34.28 6.07
CA GLY A 365 -11.41 34.02 7.33
C GLY A 365 -12.03 32.63 7.28
N LEU A 366 -11.83 31.83 8.32
CA LEU A 366 -12.45 30.51 8.43
C LEU A 366 -13.69 30.59 9.33
N THR A 367 -14.87 30.33 8.77
CA THR A 367 -16.15 30.36 9.48
C THR A 367 -16.32 29.06 10.26
N ASN A 368 -16.59 29.14 11.58
CA ASN A 368 -16.79 27.98 12.46
C ASN A 368 -15.71 26.89 12.28
N ALA A 369 -14.45 27.33 12.19
CA ALA A 369 -13.33 26.42 12.00
C ALA A 369 -13.15 25.48 13.18
N ILE A 370 -12.94 24.22 12.84
CA ILE A 370 -12.54 23.14 13.70
C ILE A 370 -11.14 22.73 13.25
N ILE A 371 -10.16 22.94 14.12
CA ILE A 371 -8.77 22.57 13.86
C ILE A 371 -8.61 21.09 14.18
N GLN A 372 -8.15 20.31 13.21
CA GLN A 372 -7.95 18.88 13.35
C GLN A 372 -6.47 18.55 13.55
N ASN A 373 -5.61 19.04 12.66
CA ASN A 373 -4.16 18.86 12.78
C ASN A 373 -3.42 20.20 12.68
N VAL A 374 -2.35 20.32 13.47
CA VAL A 374 -1.39 21.41 13.44
C VAL A 374 0.01 20.83 13.41
N ASN A 375 0.82 21.26 12.46
CA ASN A 375 2.23 20.89 12.34
C ASN A 375 3.11 22.08 12.70
N TYR A 376 4.06 21.86 13.60
CA TYR A 376 5.09 22.84 13.95
C TYR A 376 6.40 22.44 13.30
N TYR A 377 7.05 23.41 12.66
CA TYR A 377 8.32 23.22 11.98
C TYR A 377 9.40 24.11 12.58
N ASP A 378 10.67 23.76 12.33
CA ASP A 378 11.84 24.63 12.45
C ASP A 378 12.24 25.07 13.89
N SER A 379 11.43 24.80 14.91
CA SER A 379 11.66 25.23 16.30
C SER A 379 10.87 24.40 17.33
N TYR A 380 11.25 24.50 18.61
CA TYR A 380 10.52 23.89 19.74
C TYR A 380 9.76 24.93 20.59
N GLU A 381 9.64 26.17 20.12
CA GLU A 381 9.02 27.29 20.88
C GLU A 381 7.51 27.11 21.15
N PHE A 382 6.88 26.13 20.51
CA PHE A 382 5.47 25.79 20.70
C PHE A 382 5.22 24.99 22.00
N ILE A 383 6.26 24.38 22.59
CA ILE A 383 6.15 23.63 23.84
C ILE A 383 5.73 24.57 24.98
N GLY A 384 4.74 24.17 25.78
CA GLY A 384 4.17 25.01 26.83
C GLY A 384 3.15 26.04 26.34
N LYS A 385 2.86 26.09 25.04
CA LYS A 385 1.84 26.97 24.43
C LYS A 385 0.68 26.14 23.89
N ASN A 386 -0.51 26.74 23.81
CA ASN A 386 -1.71 26.09 23.25
C ASN A 386 -2.01 24.70 23.85
N ASN A 387 -1.76 24.54 25.16
CA ASN A 387 -1.90 23.30 25.93
C ASN A 387 -0.92 22.17 25.57
N VAL A 388 0.08 22.41 24.71
CA VAL A 388 1.19 21.48 24.49
C VAL A 388 1.93 21.32 25.82
N PRO A 389 1.98 20.12 26.42
CA PRO A 389 2.56 19.95 27.75
C PRO A 389 4.04 20.32 27.79
N SER A 390 4.44 21.12 28.79
CA SER A 390 5.85 21.41 29.06
C SER A 390 6.65 20.17 29.44
N SER A 391 5.97 19.09 29.83
CA SER A 391 6.58 17.80 30.10
C SER A 391 7.13 17.09 28.87
N LEU A 392 6.78 17.50 27.63
CA LEU A 392 7.26 16.89 26.37
C LEU A 392 8.64 17.42 25.91
N THR A 393 9.39 18.09 26.80
CA THR A 393 10.77 18.52 26.54
C THR A 393 11.72 17.36 26.24
N PHE A 394 12.90 17.63 25.69
CA PHE A 394 13.89 16.58 25.45
C PHE A 394 14.23 15.81 26.74
N GLU A 395 14.37 14.50 26.62
CA GLU A 395 14.78 13.61 27.70
C GLU A 395 15.87 12.69 27.14
N SER A 396 17.02 12.62 27.80
CA SER A 396 18.09 11.69 27.41
C SER A 396 17.88 10.32 28.04
N ARG A 397 18.23 9.25 27.34
CA ARG A 397 18.27 7.88 27.88
C ARG A 397 19.63 7.26 27.62
N SER A 398 20.14 6.50 28.59
CA SER A 398 21.41 5.75 28.43
C SER A 398 21.33 4.79 27.26
N GLY A 399 22.37 4.77 26.42
CA GLY A 399 22.41 3.96 25.19
C GLY A 399 21.69 4.57 23.98
N TYR A 400 21.16 5.79 24.10
CA TYR A 400 20.53 6.57 23.04
C TYR A 400 21.15 7.97 22.95
N ALA A 401 20.68 8.79 22.01
CA ALA A 401 21.16 10.16 21.85
C ALA A 401 20.96 10.99 23.14
N THR A 402 22.01 11.70 23.56
CA THR A 402 22.02 12.55 24.76
C THR A 402 21.88 14.04 24.45
N THR A 403 21.94 14.41 23.17
CA THR A 403 21.78 15.79 22.68
C THR A 403 20.86 15.80 21.47
N TYR A 404 20.35 16.98 21.12
CA TYR A 404 19.46 17.20 19.99
C TYR A 404 19.82 18.49 19.25
N LEU A 405 19.38 18.61 18.01
CA LEU A 405 19.50 19.80 17.18
C LEU A 405 18.53 20.87 17.71
N SER A 406 19.06 21.91 18.35
CA SER A 406 18.27 23.01 18.94
C SER A 406 17.59 23.92 17.92
N THR A 407 18.09 23.92 16.68
CA THR A 407 17.55 24.71 15.55
C THR A 407 17.21 23.80 14.35
N PRO A 408 16.13 23.01 14.44
CA PRO A 408 15.79 21.96 13.47
C PRO A 408 15.13 22.51 12.19
N LYS A 409 15.79 23.46 11.52
CA LYS A 409 15.29 24.09 10.30
C LYS A 409 14.97 23.04 9.21
N GLY A 410 13.80 23.17 8.61
CA GLY A 410 13.27 22.24 7.62
C GLY A 410 12.44 21.09 8.20
N LEU A 411 12.56 20.80 9.50
CA LEU A 411 12.02 19.57 10.11
C LEU A 411 10.70 19.80 10.86
N LEU A 412 9.87 18.76 10.91
CA LEU A 412 8.60 18.71 11.65
C LEU A 412 8.86 18.44 13.14
N THR A 413 8.87 19.48 13.97
CA THR A 413 9.26 19.40 15.38
C THR A 413 8.14 19.02 16.33
N GLY A 414 6.87 19.19 15.92
CA GLY A 414 5.76 18.70 16.72
C GLY A 414 4.43 18.79 16.01
N GLN A 415 3.44 18.13 16.60
CA GLN A 415 2.10 18.06 16.06
C GLN A 415 1.06 18.17 17.17
N ILE A 416 -0.10 18.74 16.81
CA ILE A 416 -1.34 18.61 17.56
C ILE A 416 -2.32 17.89 16.66
N THR A 417 -2.90 16.80 17.15
CA THR A 417 -3.95 16.03 16.44
C THR A 417 -5.18 15.96 17.33
N SER A 418 -6.35 16.35 16.83
CA SER A 418 -7.59 16.22 17.59
C SER A 418 -8.14 14.79 17.54
N GLU A 419 -8.93 14.45 18.54
CA GLU A 419 -9.90 13.36 18.41
C GLU A 419 -10.92 13.71 17.32
N LEU A 420 -11.27 12.75 16.48
CA LEU A 420 -12.18 13.00 15.36
C LEU A 420 -13.62 13.04 15.86
N GLY A 421 -14.34 14.11 15.55
CA GLY A 421 -15.70 14.36 16.04
C GLY A 421 -15.76 15.06 17.41
N ASN A 422 -14.63 15.21 18.09
CA ASN A 422 -14.52 15.93 19.37
C ASN A 422 -13.24 16.79 19.42
N ASN A 423 -13.42 18.09 19.23
CA ASN A 423 -12.28 19.00 19.06
C ASN A 423 -11.68 19.51 20.37
N SER A 424 -12.26 19.09 21.50
CA SER A 424 -11.76 19.44 22.84
C SER A 424 -10.64 18.51 23.28
N THR A 425 -10.65 17.26 22.82
CA THR A 425 -9.61 16.28 23.10
C THR A 425 -8.51 16.41 22.05
N LEU A 426 -7.29 16.71 22.49
CA LEU A 426 -6.12 16.91 21.65
C LEU A 426 -4.99 16.00 22.11
N TYR A 427 -4.28 15.45 21.13
CA TYR A 427 -3.08 14.65 21.29
C TYR A 427 -1.89 15.46 20.78
N TYR A 428 -0.81 15.47 21.54
CA TYR A 428 0.38 16.26 21.26
C TYR A 428 1.55 15.33 21.00
N SER A 429 2.38 15.66 20.01
CA SER A 429 3.65 14.98 19.77
C SER A 429 4.79 15.98 19.56
N VAL A 430 6.00 15.60 19.97
CA VAL A 430 7.22 16.38 19.77
C VAL A 430 8.31 15.45 19.24
N ASN A 431 8.93 15.84 18.13
CA ASN A 431 9.98 15.11 17.43
C ASN A 431 11.32 15.81 17.63
N TYR A 432 12.27 15.13 18.26
CA TYR A 432 13.63 15.61 18.43
C TYR A 432 14.57 14.92 17.43
N TYR A 433 15.47 15.72 16.87
CA TYR A 433 16.39 15.29 15.83
C TYR A 433 17.84 15.42 16.29
N ASP A 434 18.72 14.56 15.78
CA ASP A 434 20.17 14.76 15.93
C ASP A 434 20.72 15.81 14.95
N SER A 435 22.03 16.06 15.02
CA SER A 435 22.73 17.00 14.13
C SER A 435 22.70 16.60 12.64
N ARG A 436 22.28 15.38 12.31
CA ARG A 436 22.07 14.87 10.94
C ARG A 436 20.60 14.88 10.52
N SER A 437 19.75 15.56 11.28
CA SER A 437 18.31 15.64 11.03
C SER A 437 17.57 14.29 11.11
N ARG A 438 18.08 13.33 11.90
CA ARG A 438 17.44 12.02 12.11
C ARG A 438 16.64 12.02 13.40
N LEU A 439 15.43 11.45 13.37
CA LEU A 439 14.54 11.39 14.55
C LEU A 439 15.16 10.51 15.63
N ILE A 440 15.54 11.09 16.77
CA ILE A 440 16.16 10.35 17.89
C ILE A 440 15.22 10.14 19.07
N LEU A 441 14.18 10.96 19.16
CA LEU A 441 13.18 10.87 20.21
C LEU A 441 11.85 11.42 19.70
N ASN A 442 10.80 10.64 19.79
CA ASN A 442 9.42 11.15 19.75
C ASN A 442 8.83 11.05 21.17
N ARG A 443 8.14 12.12 21.59
CA ARG A 443 7.35 12.12 22.83
C ARG A 443 5.94 12.54 22.51
N SER A 444 4.95 11.78 22.96
CA SER A 444 3.54 12.09 22.71
C SER A 444 2.63 11.79 23.90
N THR A 445 1.45 12.37 23.86
CA THR A 445 0.31 12.00 24.72
C THR A 445 -0.64 11.08 23.97
N ASN A 446 -1.36 10.21 24.69
CA ASN A 446 -2.38 9.33 24.09
C ASN A 446 -3.79 9.55 24.68
N HIS A 447 -4.78 8.88 24.09
CA HIS A 447 -6.21 9.00 24.43
C HIS A 447 -6.60 8.37 25.76
N LEU A 448 -5.70 7.63 26.41
CA LEU A 448 -5.86 7.16 27.79
C LEU A 448 -5.15 8.06 28.81
N ALA A 449 -4.89 9.32 28.44
CA ALA A 449 -4.19 10.32 29.27
C ALA A 449 -2.77 9.88 29.69
N GLY A 450 -2.14 9.04 28.88
CA GLY A 450 -0.78 8.54 29.06
C GLY A 450 0.28 9.33 28.29
N ILE A 451 1.53 8.92 28.47
CA ILE A 451 2.69 9.43 27.71
C ILE A 451 3.38 8.26 27.01
N ASP A 452 3.71 8.46 25.74
CA ASP A 452 4.52 7.56 24.92
C ASP A 452 5.86 8.22 24.61
N LYS A 453 6.92 7.42 24.64
CA LYS A 453 8.28 7.84 24.31
C LYS A 453 8.90 6.82 23.38
N GLU A 454 9.46 7.26 22.27
CA GLU A 454 10.12 6.42 21.27
C GLU A 454 11.55 6.93 21.09
N PHE A 455 12.53 6.22 21.65
CA PHE A 455 13.95 6.54 21.53
C PHE A 455 14.58 5.72 20.41
N LEU A 456 15.37 6.38 19.56
CA LEU A 456 16.04 5.75 18.42
C LEU A 456 17.55 6.02 18.48
N SER A 457 18.32 4.98 18.21
CA SER A 457 19.76 5.07 17.98
C SER A 457 20.10 4.49 16.62
N TYR A 458 21.02 5.13 15.93
CA TYR A 458 21.37 4.79 14.56
C TYR A 458 22.86 4.48 14.43
N ALA A 459 23.17 3.57 13.53
CA ALA A 459 24.48 3.49 12.90
C ALA A 459 24.79 4.76 12.09
N PHE A 460 26.05 4.92 11.68
CA PHE A 460 26.48 6.09 10.92
C PHE A 460 25.76 6.21 9.56
N ASP A 461 25.35 5.08 8.97
CA ASP A 461 24.64 4.98 7.69
C ASP A 461 23.11 5.04 7.80
N ASN A 462 22.58 5.46 8.95
CA ASN A 462 21.15 5.67 9.23
C ASN A 462 20.30 4.40 9.44
N ASN A 463 20.93 3.22 9.51
CA ASN A 463 20.25 2.03 10.01
C ASN A 463 19.98 2.15 11.51
N VAL A 464 18.78 1.79 11.96
CA VAL A 464 18.40 1.80 13.38
C VAL A 464 19.08 0.64 14.09
N GLU A 465 19.93 0.91 15.08
CA GLU A 465 20.57 -0.15 15.87
C GLU A 465 19.77 -0.50 17.12
N LYS A 466 19.11 0.50 17.71
CA LYS A 466 18.29 0.33 18.91
C LYS A 466 17.05 1.19 18.84
N ARG A 467 15.96 0.63 19.37
CA ARG A 467 14.68 1.31 19.53
C ARG A 467 14.19 1.02 20.95
N CYS A 468 13.81 2.05 21.71
CA CYS A 468 13.14 1.85 22.99
C CYS A 468 11.81 2.58 23.00
N HIS A 469 10.74 1.82 23.21
CA HIS A 469 9.41 2.35 23.38
C HIS A 469 9.01 2.27 24.86
N ILE A 470 8.61 3.40 25.44
CA ILE A 470 8.11 3.49 26.81
C ILE A 470 6.72 4.06 26.78
N GLN A 471 5.77 3.31 27.31
CA GLN A 471 4.39 3.73 27.39
C GLN A 471 3.95 3.74 28.86
N THR A 472 3.29 4.81 29.25
CA THR A 472 2.69 4.96 30.57
C THR A 472 1.20 5.24 30.46
N VAL A 473 0.37 4.36 31.03
CA VAL A 473 -1.10 4.51 31.11
C VAL A 473 -1.54 4.21 32.53
N SER A 474 -2.34 5.10 33.13
CA SER A 474 -2.87 4.94 34.50
C SER A 474 -1.79 4.62 35.55
N GLY A 475 -0.61 5.23 35.43
CA GLY A 475 0.54 5.03 36.33
C GLY A 475 1.30 3.71 36.13
N LYS A 476 0.85 2.82 35.23
CA LYS A 476 1.57 1.60 34.85
C LYS A 476 2.48 1.91 33.66
N THR A 477 3.71 1.43 33.71
CA THR A 477 4.70 1.63 32.64
C THR A 477 5.06 0.31 31.99
N GLN A 478 5.10 0.30 30.66
CA GLN A 478 5.69 -0.76 29.86
C GLN A 478 6.93 -0.18 29.15
N THR A 479 7.98 -0.99 29.06
CA THR A 479 9.23 -0.61 28.37
C THR A 479 9.65 -1.74 27.47
N GLU A 480 9.62 -1.49 26.16
CA GLU A 480 10.14 -2.38 25.13
C GLU A 480 11.50 -1.86 24.67
N GLU A 481 12.48 -2.74 24.57
CA GLU A 481 13.80 -2.42 24.02
C GLU A 481 14.13 -3.41 22.90
N TYR A 482 14.26 -2.89 21.68
CA TYR A 482 14.67 -3.61 20.50
C TYR A 482 16.14 -3.33 20.20
N ALA A 483 16.86 -4.35 19.76
CA ALA A 483 18.18 -4.20 19.18
C ALA A 483 18.23 -4.94 17.84
N TYR A 484 18.83 -4.27 16.86
CA TYR A 484 18.95 -4.73 15.49
C TYR A 484 20.42 -4.87 15.12
N THR A 485 20.77 -5.97 14.48
CA THR A 485 22.09 -6.14 13.86
C THR A 485 21.93 -6.32 12.37
N TYR A 486 22.96 -5.93 11.63
CA TYR A 486 22.96 -5.99 10.17
C TYR A 486 24.16 -6.80 9.67
N ASP A 487 24.02 -7.40 8.48
CA ASP A 487 25.16 -8.01 7.79
C ASP A 487 26.06 -6.95 7.14
N GLN A 488 27.12 -7.39 6.46
CA GLN A 488 28.07 -6.52 5.75
C GLN A 488 27.41 -5.68 4.63
N ALA A 489 26.31 -6.16 4.06
CA ALA A 489 25.52 -5.48 3.03
C ALA A 489 24.41 -4.60 3.64
N ARG A 490 24.41 -4.45 4.98
CA ARG A 490 23.49 -3.60 5.74
C ARG A 490 22.03 -4.06 5.70
N ARG A 491 21.80 -5.36 5.47
CA ARG A 491 20.50 -6.02 5.62
C ARG A 491 20.30 -6.51 7.04
N LEU A 492 19.05 -6.46 7.53
CA LEU A 492 18.71 -6.88 8.89
C LEU A 492 19.05 -8.36 9.11
N LYS A 493 19.87 -8.65 10.12
CA LYS A 493 20.32 -10.00 10.48
C LYS A 493 19.60 -10.52 11.72
N ASN A 494 19.61 -9.76 12.82
CA ASN A 494 18.94 -10.16 14.05
C ASN A 494 18.05 -9.05 14.57
N THR A 495 16.90 -9.44 15.12
CA THR A 495 16.04 -8.59 15.94
C THR A 495 15.86 -9.24 17.30
N SER A 496 16.36 -8.59 18.35
CA SER A 496 16.09 -8.99 19.74
C SER A 496 15.19 -8.01 20.44
N HIS A 497 14.45 -8.47 21.44
CA HIS A 497 13.51 -7.69 22.21
C HIS A 497 13.61 -8.00 23.70
N THR A 498 13.54 -6.96 24.53
CA THR A 498 13.44 -7.06 25.99
C THR A 498 12.21 -6.31 26.46
N LEU A 499 11.41 -6.96 27.32
CA LEU A 499 10.23 -6.34 27.95
C LEU A 499 10.50 -6.06 29.43
N ASN A 500 10.27 -4.83 29.87
CA ASN A 500 10.35 -4.36 31.25
C ASN A 500 11.67 -4.72 31.97
N GLY A 501 12.80 -4.61 31.25
CA GLY A 501 14.12 -4.96 31.79
C GLY A 501 14.31 -6.46 32.08
N GLY A 502 13.41 -7.32 31.56
CA GLY A 502 13.51 -8.77 31.67
C GLY A 502 14.63 -9.36 30.82
N SER A 503 14.57 -10.66 30.58
CA SER A 503 15.55 -11.33 29.71
C SER A 503 15.33 -10.96 28.24
N SER A 504 16.42 -10.68 27.53
CA SER A 504 16.39 -10.51 26.07
C SER A 504 15.89 -11.80 25.38
N ARG A 505 15.04 -11.62 24.38
CA ARG A 505 14.46 -12.67 23.54
C ARG A 505 14.80 -12.40 22.08
N MET A 506 15.18 -13.44 21.34
CA MET A 506 15.36 -13.33 19.90
C MET A 506 14.00 -13.39 19.23
N LEU A 507 13.66 -12.36 18.44
CA LEU A 507 12.41 -12.37 17.67
C LEU A 507 12.61 -12.98 16.29
N SER A 508 13.69 -12.61 15.60
CA SER A 508 14.03 -13.11 14.27
C SER A 508 15.55 -13.13 14.06
N GLU A 509 16.03 -14.21 13.45
CA GLU A 509 17.40 -14.37 12.93
C GLU A 509 17.32 -14.72 11.44
N LYS A 510 17.89 -13.87 10.58
CA LYS A 510 17.87 -13.96 9.11
C LYS A 510 19.27 -14.32 8.58
N ILE A 511 19.27 -15.21 7.59
CA ILE A 511 20.46 -15.57 6.81
C ILE A 511 20.15 -15.31 5.35
N TYR A 512 21.11 -14.75 4.63
CA TYR A 512 20.98 -14.42 3.21
C TYR A 512 21.83 -15.36 2.35
N ASP A 513 21.35 -15.66 1.14
CA ASP A 513 22.08 -16.50 0.17
C ASP A 513 23.21 -15.72 -0.53
N ASP A 514 23.95 -16.41 -1.39
CA ASP A 514 25.07 -15.83 -2.12
C ASP A 514 24.68 -14.65 -3.02
N LEU A 515 23.40 -14.57 -3.45
CA LEU A 515 22.85 -13.45 -4.23
C LEU A 515 22.22 -12.36 -3.36
N GLY A 516 22.24 -12.54 -2.04
CA GLY A 516 21.75 -11.56 -1.10
C GLY A 516 20.25 -11.62 -0.80
N ARG A 517 19.57 -12.69 -1.20
CA ARG A 517 18.15 -12.95 -0.94
C ARG A 517 17.99 -13.66 0.40
N LEU A 518 16.82 -13.57 1.03
CA LEU A 518 16.58 -14.26 2.30
C LEU A 518 16.67 -15.78 2.06
N LEU A 519 17.63 -16.45 2.68
CA LEU A 519 17.81 -17.90 2.59
C LEU A 519 17.03 -18.62 3.69
N SER A 520 17.08 -18.08 4.90
CA SER A 520 16.33 -18.61 6.03
C SER A 520 16.01 -17.55 7.07
N GLU A 521 14.91 -17.74 7.78
CA GLU A 521 14.51 -16.94 8.93
C GLU A 521 14.11 -17.85 10.09
N LYS A 522 14.68 -17.63 11.27
CA LYS A 522 14.33 -18.36 12.49
C LYS A 522 13.61 -17.43 13.46
N LEU A 523 12.36 -17.74 13.75
CA LEU A 523 11.53 -16.96 14.67
C LEU A 523 11.65 -17.45 16.11
N GLY A 524 11.70 -16.53 17.07
CA GLY A 524 11.70 -16.85 18.50
C GLY A 524 12.95 -17.57 19.03
N GLY A 525 13.95 -17.81 18.17
CA GLY A 525 15.07 -18.72 18.47
C GLY A 525 14.72 -20.21 18.33
N PHE A 526 13.55 -20.56 17.80
CA PHE A 526 13.08 -21.94 17.69
C PHE A 526 13.46 -22.59 16.36
N ASP A 527 14.20 -23.70 16.40
CA ASP A 527 14.57 -24.42 15.18
C ASP A 527 13.35 -24.97 14.41
N MET A 528 12.27 -25.34 15.11
CA MET A 528 11.01 -25.75 14.47
C MET A 528 10.33 -24.64 13.65
N LEU A 529 10.67 -23.38 13.92
CA LEU A 529 10.21 -22.20 13.19
C LEU A 529 11.28 -21.61 12.28
N LYS A 530 12.39 -22.33 12.04
CA LYS A 530 13.38 -21.94 11.03
C LYS A 530 12.83 -22.25 9.64
N ALA A 531 12.37 -21.20 8.97
CA ALA A 531 11.88 -21.26 7.61
C ALA A 531 13.03 -21.17 6.61
N ALA A 532 13.03 -22.03 5.59
CA ALA A 532 13.91 -21.95 4.43
C ALA A 532 13.15 -21.38 3.24
N TYR A 533 13.77 -20.45 2.52
CA TYR A 533 13.20 -19.78 1.35
C TYR A 533 13.95 -20.17 0.09
N ASN A 534 13.22 -20.53 -0.97
CA ASN A 534 13.80 -20.85 -2.28
C ASN A 534 13.14 -20.00 -3.37
N TYR A 535 13.93 -19.67 -4.38
CA TYR A 535 13.52 -18.80 -5.47
C TYR A 535 13.77 -19.46 -6.82
N ASP A 536 12.98 -19.12 -7.82
CA ASP A 536 13.26 -19.46 -9.21
C ASP A 536 14.25 -18.47 -9.86
N VAL A 537 14.54 -18.67 -11.16
CA VAL A 537 15.41 -17.80 -11.97
C VAL A 537 14.87 -16.36 -12.09
N ARG A 538 13.56 -16.13 -11.90
CA ARG A 538 12.93 -14.80 -11.90
C ARG A 538 12.93 -14.15 -10.51
N ASN A 539 13.63 -14.75 -9.55
CA ASN A 539 13.65 -14.31 -8.16
C ASN A 539 12.28 -14.36 -7.47
N ARG A 540 11.37 -15.22 -7.95
CA ARG A 540 10.05 -15.43 -7.34
C ARG A 540 10.15 -16.51 -6.28
N LEU A 541 9.50 -16.31 -5.14
CA LEU A 541 9.47 -17.29 -4.05
C LEU A 541 8.74 -18.56 -4.52
N ILE A 542 9.42 -19.69 -4.59
CA ILE A 542 8.81 -20.98 -4.96
C ILE A 542 8.59 -21.89 -3.74
N ARG A 543 9.23 -21.58 -2.60
CA ARG A 543 9.07 -22.34 -1.37
C ARG A 543 9.39 -21.52 -0.15
N ASN A 544 8.56 -21.62 0.88
CA ASN A 544 8.81 -21.18 2.24
C ASN A 544 8.48 -22.34 3.19
N TRP A 545 9.46 -22.86 3.93
CA TRP A 545 9.27 -24.11 4.67
C TRP A 545 9.96 -24.14 6.02
N CYS A 546 9.21 -24.38 7.11
CA CYS A 546 9.70 -24.74 8.44
C CYS A 546 9.10 -26.08 8.90
N SER A 547 9.44 -26.56 10.10
CA SER A 547 8.91 -27.85 10.59
C SER A 547 7.41 -27.81 10.90
N GLN A 548 6.80 -26.64 11.07
CA GLN A 548 5.39 -26.48 11.41
C GLN A 548 4.51 -26.14 10.19
N MET A 549 5.08 -25.51 9.17
CA MET A 549 4.38 -25.08 7.96
C MET A 549 5.28 -25.24 6.75
N GLY A 550 4.70 -25.68 5.63
CA GLY A 550 5.34 -25.67 4.34
C GLY A 550 4.45 -25.03 3.27
N GLU A 551 5.00 -24.11 2.49
CA GLU A 551 4.37 -23.54 1.31
C GLU A 551 5.24 -23.78 0.09
N VAL A 552 4.66 -24.27 -0.99
CA VAL A 552 5.29 -24.41 -2.30
C VAL A 552 4.41 -23.74 -3.34
N LEU A 553 5.02 -22.92 -4.19
CA LEU A 553 4.34 -22.10 -5.19
C LEU A 553 4.89 -22.42 -6.57
N THR A 554 3.99 -22.48 -7.55
CA THR A 554 4.33 -22.38 -8.96
C THR A 554 3.62 -21.16 -9.56
N TYR A 555 4.08 -20.72 -10.72
CA TYR A 555 3.59 -19.51 -11.35
C TYR A 555 3.34 -19.72 -12.83
N THR A 556 2.39 -18.96 -13.38
CA THR A 556 2.29 -18.75 -14.82
C THR A 556 3.54 -18.01 -15.35
N TYR A 557 3.65 -17.88 -16.67
CA TYR A 557 4.75 -17.13 -17.26
C TYR A 557 4.66 -15.65 -16.88
N GLY A 558 3.45 -15.08 -16.88
CA GLY A 558 3.11 -13.73 -16.42
C GLY A 558 3.08 -13.53 -14.90
N SER A 559 3.55 -14.52 -14.13
CA SER A 559 3.77 -14.44 -12.67
C SER A 559 2.52 -14.44 -11.79
N ASN A 560 1.37 -14.87 -12.32
CA ASN A 560 0.24 -15.26 -11.47
C ASN A 560 0.57 -16.58 -10.74
N VAL A 561 0.20 -16.74 -9.47
CA VAL A 561 0.39 -18.02 -8.74
C VAL A 561 -0.47 -19.09 -9.41
N GLN A 562 0.13 -20.10 -10.00
CA GLN A 562 -0.60 -21.16 -10.69
C GLN A 562 -1.01 -22.28 -9.74
N THR A 563 -0.10 -22.69 -8.84
CA THR A 563 -0.42 -23.67 -7.81
C THR A 563 0.14 -23.25 -6.46
N GLN A 564 -0.62 -23.53 -5.40
CA GLN A 564 -0.18 -23.37 -4.02
C GLN A 564 -0.38 -24.70 -3.29
N SER A 565 0.72 -25.26 -2.78
CA SER A 565 0.70 -26.38 -1.85
C SER A 565 0.99 -25.86 -0.45
N ILE A 566 0.03 -25.97 0.46
CA ILE A 566 0.16 -25.57 1.87
C ILE A 566 0.08 -26.79 2.79
N ALA A 567 1.16 -27.05 3.51
CA ALA A 567 1.29 -28.10 4.52
C ALA A 567 1.20 -27.46 5.91
N LEU A 568 0.19 -27.86 6.68
CA LEU A 568 -0.01 -27.45 8.07
C LEU A 568 -0.39 -28.70 8.85
N GLY A 569 0.37 -29.06 9.90
CA GLY A 569 0.10 -30.09 10.93
C GLY A 569 -0.67 -31.37 10.53
N THR A 570 -1.94 -31.22 10.15
CA THR A 570 -2.93 -32.25 9.81
C THR A 570 -2.94 -32.69 8.34
N GLY A 571 -2.19 -32.04 7.44
CA GLY A 571 -2.07 -32.48 6.05
C GLY A 571 -1.60 -31.40 5.07
N THR A 572 -1.34 -31.83 3.84
CA THR A 572 -0.99 -30.96 2.70
C THR A 572 -2.23 -30.71 1.85
N ARG A 573 -2.45 -29.45 1.47
CA ARG A 573 -3.54 -28.97 0.63
C ARG A 573 -2.97 -28.39 -0.64
N ILE A 574 -3.50 -28.78 -1.79
CA ILE A 574 -3.04 -28.28 -3.09
C ILE A 574 -4.20 -27.55 -3.77
N TYR A 575 -3.93 -26.30 -4.12
CA TYR A 575 -4.81 -25.44 -4.89
C TYR A 575 -4.20 -25.19 -6.27
N GLU A 576 -5.02 -25.27 -7.31
CA GLU A 576 -4.68 -24.84 -8.67
C GLU A 576 -5.55 -23.64 -9.03
N TYR A 577 -4.91 -22.52 -9.37
CA TYR A 577 -5.59 -21.28 -9.71
C TYR A 577 -5.69 -21.12 -11.22
N ALA A 578 -6.87 -20.71 -11.66
CA ALA A 578 -7.11 -20.29 -13.04
C ALA A 578 -7.38 -18.79 -13.09
N TYR A 579 -7.00 -18.16 -14.20
CA TYR A 579 -7.16 -16.74 -14.43
C TYR A 579 -7.83 -16.52 -15.78
N ASP A 580 -8.56 -15.41 -15.93
CA ASP A 580 -9.01 -14.95 -17.23
C ASP A 580 -7.92 -14.13 -17.96
N GLY A 581 -8.20 -13.69 -19.19
CA GLY A 581 -7.26 -12.90 -19.99
C GLY A 581 -6.90 -11.52 -19.41
N LEU A 582 -7.45 -11.14 -18.26
CA LEU A 582 -7.15 -9.91 -17.52
C LEU A 582 -6.42 -10.18 -16.21
N SER A 583 -5.92 -11.40 -16.00
CA SER A 583 -5.30 -11.86 -14.75
C SER A 583 -6.23 -11.81 -13.53
N ARG A 584 -7.54 -11.96 -13.72
CA ARG A 584 -8.49 -12.10 -12.60
C ARG A 584 -8.71 -13.58 -12.29
N VAL A 585 -8.66 -13.97 -11.01
CA VAL A 585 -8.85 -15.36 -10.59
C VAL A 585 -10.25 -15.85 -10.93
N THR A 586 -10.39 -16.92 -11.70
CA THR A 586 -11.70 -17.51 -12.06
C THR A 586 -11.99 -18.78 -11.29
N SER A 587 -10.95 -19.44 -10.77
CA SER A 587 -11.05 -20.66 -9.97
C SER A 587 -9.88 -20.77 -9.00
N GLY A 588 -10.16 -21.28 -7.80
CA GLY A 588 -9.18 -21.92 -6.94
C GLY A 588 -9.62 -23.36 -6.72
N ALA A 589 -9.19 -24.26 -7.61
CA ALA A 589 -9.55 -25.67 -7.59
C ALA A 589 -8.78 -26.40 -6.49
N TYR A 590 -9.50 -27.11 -5.62
CA TYR A 590 -8.87 -27.92 -4.58
C TYR A 590 -8.58 -29.32 -5.15
N THR A 591 -7.32 -29.59 -5.46
CA THR A 591 -6.94 -30.81 -6.21
C THR A 591 -6.38 -31.91 -5.32
N SER A 592 -5.96 -31.60 -4.09
CA SER A 592 -5.46 -32.60 -3.14
C SER A 592 -5.54 -32.13 -1.69
N GLY A 593 -5.68 -33.08 -0.77
CA GLY A 593 -5.78 -32.86 0.68
C GLY A 593 -7.12 -33.32 1.27
N PRO A 594 -7.35 -33.14 2.57
CA PRO A 594 -8.61 -33.52 3.20
C PRO A 594 -9.76 -32.59 2.80
N GLY A 595 -10.90 -33.14 2.39
CA GLY A 595 -12.11 -32.35 2.09
C GLY A 595 -12.18 -31.81 0.67
N ASP A 596 -12.99 -30.76 0.49
CA ASP A 596 -13.09 -29.99 -0.76
C ASP A 596 -13.27 -28.51 -0.41
N TYR A 597 -12.35 -27.67 -0.89
CA TYR A 597 -12.35 -26.22 -0.71
C TYR A 597 -12.33 -25.48 -2.04
N THR A 598 -12.85 -26.10 -3.10
CA THR A 598 -12.91 -25.52 -4.43
C THR A 598 -13.73 -24.23 -4.42
N SER A 599 -13.23 -23.22 -5.15
CA SER A 599 -13.90 -21.93 -5.31
C SER A 599 -13.91 -21.49 -6.77
N SER A 600 -14.96 -20.79 -7.19
CA SER A 600 -15.06 -20.21 -8.54
C SER A 600 -15.68 -18.82 -8.53
N TYR A 601 -15.26 -18.02 -9.51
CA TYR A 601 -15.54 -16.59 -9.60
C TYR A 601 -15.85 -16.20 -11.06
N SER A 602 -16.79 -15.29 -11.24
CA SER A 602 -17.01 -14.61 -12.52
C SER A 602 -17.16 -13.12 -12.31
N TYR A 603 -16.94 -12.33 -13.36
CA TYR A 603 -16.87 -10.87 -13.26
C TYR A 603 -17.58 -10.18 -14.42
N ASP A 604 -18.08 -8.97 -14.16
CA ASP A 604 -18.49 -8.06 -15.22
C ASP A 604 -17.27 -7.41 -15.91
N LYS A 605 -17.53 -6.48 -16.83
CA LYS A 605 -16.47 -5.78 -17.56
C LYS A 605 -15.69 -4.73 -16.75
N ASN A 606 -16.22 -4.27 -15.62
CA ASN A 606 -15.52 -3.36 -14.71
C ASN A 606 -14.76 -4.11 -13.61
N GLY A 607 -14.89 -5.44 -13.53
CA GLY A 607 -14.21 -6.26 -12.52
C GLY A 607 -15.05 -6.56 -11.29
N ASN A 608 -16.34 -6.23 -11.27
CA ASN A 608 -17.22 -6.56 -10.17
C ASN A 608 -17.56 -8.07 -10.21
N PRO A 609 -17.42 -8.83 -9.12
CA PRO A 609 -17.86 -10.21 -9.01
C PRO A 609 -19.35 -10.41 -9.36
N LEU A 610 -19.67 -11.23 -10.35
CA LEU A 610 -21.06 -11.58 -10.69
C LEU A 610 -21.52 -12.83 -9.96
N THR A 611 -20.62 -13.81 -9.79
CA THR A 611 -20.90 -15.05 -9.05
C THR A 611 -19.71 -15.43 -8.20
N VAL A 612 -19.97 -15.95 -7.00
CA VAL A 612 -18.96 -16.57 -6.13
C VAL A 612 -19.52 -17.90 -5.65
N LYS A 613 -18.81 -19.00 -5.94
CA LYS A 613 -19.16 -20.32 -5.41
C LYS A 613 -18.00 -20.86 -4.57
N ARG A 614 -18.29 -21.40 -3.40
CA ARG A 614 -17.28 -21.98 -2.49
C ARG A 614 -17.79 -23.28 -1.90
N ASN A 615 -16.94 -24.30 -1.88
CA ASN A 615 -17.14 -25.54 -1.14
C ASN A 615 -16.29 -25.53 0.13
N GLY A 616 -16.72 -26.22 1.19
CA GLY A 616 -16.01 -26.28 2.46
C GLY A 616 -16.82 -27.02 3.55
N LEU A 617 -16.48 -26.79 4.81
CA LEU A 617 -17.15 -27.41 5.95
C LEU A 617 -18.53 -26.77 6.21
N ILE A 618 -19.58 -27.60 6.15
CA ILE A 618 -20.96 -27.19 6.50
C ILE A 618 -21.38 -27.68 7.89
N SER A 619 -20.64 -28.66 8.43
CA SER A 619 -20.68 -29.10 9.82
C SER A 619 -19.39 -29.89 10.12
N THR A 620 -19.19 -30.32 11.37
CA THR A 620 -17.98 -31.06 11.76
C THR A 620 -17.77 -32.31 10.89
N GLY A 621 -16.71 -32.30 10.07
CA GLY A 621 -16.33 -33.41 9.20
C GLY A 621 -17.20 -33.59 7.95
N VAL A 622 -18.14 -32.70 7.67
CA VAL A 622 -19.03 -32.77 6.50
C VAL A 622 -18.74 -31.62 5.54
N PHE A 623 -18.49 -31.97 4.28
CA PHE A 623 -18.18 -31.03 3.20
C PHE A 623 -19.37 -30.81 2.29
N GLY A 624 -19.57 -29.57 1.86
CA GLY A 624 -20.65 -29.18 0.96
C GLY A 624 -20.42 -27.79 0.38
N ILE A 625 -21.45 -27.26 -0.28
CA ILE A 625 -21.43 -25.88 -0.78
C ILE A 625 -21.61 -24.94 0.42
N VAL A 626 -20.64 -24.05 0.62
CA VAL A 626 -20.64 -23.01 1.65
C VAL A 626 -21.31 -21.75 1.13
N ASP A 627 -21.09 -21.42 -0.14
CA ASP A 627 -21.73 -20.27 -0.79
C ASP A 627 -22.02 -20.56 -2.26
N ASN A 628 -23.12 -20.02 -2.76
CA ASN A 628 -23.46 -19.97 -4.17
C ASN A 628 -24.12 -18.62 -4.48
N LEU A 629 -23.28 -17.58 -4.49
CA LEU A 629 -23.69 -16.17 -4.54
C LEU A 629 -23.90 -15.72 -5.98
N THR A 630 -24.97 -14.97 -6.20
CA THR A 630 -25.22 -14.19 -7.43
C THR A 630 -25.47 -12.73 -7.05
N PHE A 631 -24.70 -11.83 -7.67
CA PHE A 631 -24.71 -10.40 -7.35
C PHE A 631 -25.58 -9.61 -8.34
N SER A 632 -26.28 -8.59 -7.82
CA SER A 632 -26.89 -7.55 -8.64
C SER A 632 -26.23 -6.20 -8.36
N TYR A 633 -26.14 -5.34 -9.37
CA TYR A 633 -25.42 -4.06 -9.28
C TYR A 633 -26.24 -2.88 -9.79
N ASP A 634 -26.02 -1.72 -9.19
CA ASP A 634 -26.32 -0.42 -9.77
C ASP A 634 -25.03 0.40 -9.91
N GLY A 635 -24.57 0.63 -11.14
CA GLY A 635 -23.21 1.12 -11.32
C GLY A 635 -22.21 0.03 -10.91
N ASN A 636 -21.27 0.40 -10.03
CA ASN A 636 -20.36 -0.55 -9.36
C ASN A 636 -20.76 -0.79 -7.88
N HIS A 637 -21.97 -0.41 -7.49
CA HIS A 637 -22.50 -0.66 -6.14
C HIS A 637 -23.34 -1.93 -6.15
N ILE A 638 -23.12 -2.80 -5.16
CA ILE A 638 -23.95 -4.00 -4.96
C ILE A 638 -25.36 -3.52 -4.61
N VAL A 639 -26.40 -4.16 -5.14
CA VAL A 639 -27.80 -3.88 -4.79
C VAL A 639 -28.37 -4.98 -3.92
N SER A 640 -28.16 -6.24 -4.32
CA SER A 640 -28.57 -7.43 -3.58
C SER A 640 -27.65 -8.60 -3.89
N ILE A 641 -27.65 -9.61 -3.01
CA ILE A 641 -26.91 -10.86 -3.21
C ILE A 641 -27.83 -12.02 -2.89
N ASN A 642 -28.06 -12.89 -3.87
CA ASN A 642 -28.77 -14.13 -3.64
C ASN A 642 -27.79 -15.26 -3.38
N ASP A 643 -27.90 -15.92 -2.24
CA ASP A 643 -27.18 -17.16 -1.94
C ASP A 643 -28.08 -18.39 -2.08
N ALA A 644 -27.74 -19.27 -3.01
CA ALA A 644 -28.45 -20.53 -3.22
C ALA A 644 -27.93 -21.69 -2.35
N ALA A 645 -26.86 -21.51 -1.57
CA ALA A 645 -26.40 -22.50 -0.59
C ALA A 645 -27.25 -22.44 0.70
N GLY A 646 -27.66 -21.23 1.10
CA GLY A 646 -28.46 -20.97 2.29
C GLY A 646 -27.61 -20.87 3.55
N ASN A 647 -28.21 -20.35 4.62
CA ASN A 647 -27.48 -20.09 5.88
C ASN A 647 -27.00 -21.41 6.54
N ILE A 648 -25.70 -21.49 6.79
CA ILE A 648 -25.09 -22.64 7.50
C ILE A 648 -25.03 -22.37 9.00
N ALA A 649 -25.39 -23.37 9.81
CA ALA A 649 -25.40 -23.28 11.28
C ALA A 649 -24.02 -23.49 11.93
N TYR A 650 -23.03 -23.95 11.16
CA TYR A 650 -21.68 -24.19 11.65
C TYR A 650 -20.95 -22.86 11.91
N ASN A 651 -20.58 -22.60 13.16
CA ASN A 651 -20.01 -21.29 13.55
C ASN A 651 -18.69 -20.91 12.84
N PHE A 652 -18.00 -21.89 12.25
CA PHE A 652 -16.73 -21.68 11.59
C PHE A 652 -16.83 -21.66 10.06
N SER A 653 -18.01 -21.83 9.45
CA SER A 653 -18.14 -21.80 7.98
C SER A 653 -17.81 -20.44 7.37
N HIS A 654 -18.01 -19.35 8.13
CA HIS A 654 -17.86 -17.96 7.66
C HIS A 654 -18.62 -17.67 6.35
N ASP A 655 -19.66 -18.46 6.07
CA ASP A 655 -20.54 -18.33 4.91
C ASP A 655 -21.24 -16.98 4.91
N PHE A 656 -21.65 -16.57 3.71
CA PHE A 656 -22.54 -15.45 3.53
C PHE A 656 -23.85 -15.67 4.30
N LYS A 657 -24.14 -14.76 5.22
CA LYS A 657 -25.43 -14.75 5.90
C LYS A 657 -26.42 -13.99 5.06
N ASN A 658 -27.47 -14.69 4.62
CA ASN A 658 -28.55 -14.15 3.83
C ASN A 658 -29.80 -14.02 4.71
N TYR A 659 -29.82 -13.04 5.62
CA TYR A 659 -30.98 -12.82 6.49
C TYR A 659 -32.09 -12.01 5.81
N SER A 660 -31.78 -11.21 4.79
CA SER A 660 -32.74 -10.42 4.01
C SER A 660 -33.05 -11.09 2.67
N ASN A 661 -34.15 -10.70 2.04
CA ASN A 661 -34.42 -11.02 0.64
C ASN A 661 -35.24 -9.88 0.03
N GLN A 662 -34.63 -8.70 0.01
CA GLN A 662 -35.26 -7.47 -0.50
C GLN A 662 -34.72 -7.14 -1.89
N SER A 663 -35.45 -6.32 -2.64
CA SER A 663 -34.97 -5.85 -3.95
C SER A 663 -33.74 -4.95 -3.85
N VAL A 664 -33.53 -4.30 -2.70
CA VAL A 664 -32.35 -3.48 -2.38
C VAL A 664 -31.95 -3.79 -0.94
N GLU A 665 -30.73 -4.31 -0.76
CA GLU A 665 -30.19 -4.78 0.51
C GLU A 665 -28.94 -3.99 0.93
N TYR A 666 -28.27 -3.40 -0.05
CA TYR A 666 -27.11 -2.54 0.12
C TYR A 666 -27.48 -1.11 -0.25
N ILE A 667 -27.08 -0.15 0.59
CA ILE A 667 -27.33 1.29 0.38
C ILE A 667 -26.01 2.02 0.58
N TYR A 668 -25.79 3.11 -0.18
CA TYR A 668 -24.55 3.88 -0.16
C TYR A 668 -24.82 5.36 0.08
N ASN A 669 -23.87 6.06 0.69
CA ASN A 669 -23.93 7.51 0.90
C ASN A 669 -23.42 8.29 -0.32
N ALA A 670 -23.42 9.62 -0.26
CA ALA A 670 -23.00 10.47 -1.38
C ALA A 670 -21.51 10.32 -1.73
N ASN A 671 -20.68 9.77 -0.84
CA ASN A 671 -19.27 9.49 -1.11
C ASN A 671 -19.02 8.08 -1.65
N GLY A 672 -20.07 7.26 -1.87
CA GLY A 672 -19.94 5.88 -2.33
C GLY A 672 -19.57 4.88 -1.23
N CYS A 673 -19.75 5.24 0.05
CA CYS A 673 -19.53 4.36 1.18
C CYS A 673 -20.81 3.58 1.55
N MET A 674 -20.69 2.28 1.80
CA MET A 674 -21.82 1.41 2.15
C MET A 674 -22.40 1.78 3.52
N THR A 675 -23.66 2.20 3.56
CA THR A 675 -24.39 2.57 4.79
C THR A 675 -25.28 1.46 5.35
N LYS A 676 -25.61 0.44 4.55
CA LYS A 676 -26.40 -0.73 4.97
C LYS A 676 -25.93 -2.00 4.25
N ASP A 677 -26.04 -3.11 4.95
CA ASP A 677 -25.93 -4.49 4.45
C ASP A 677 -26.99 -5.30 5.19
N LEU A 678 -28.19 -5.37 4.63
CA LEU A 678 -29.33 -6.02 5.29
C LEU A 678 -29.15 -7.53 5.41
N ASN A 679 -28.29 -8.14 4.60
CA ASN A 679 -28.02 -9.58 4.63
C ASN A 679 -27.32 -9.99 5.92
N ARG A 680 -26.44 -9.13 6.45
CA ARG A 680 -25.83 -9.27 7.79
C ARG A 680 -26.63 -8.61 8.92
N GLY A 681 -27.80 -8.03 8.61
CA GLY A 681 -28.55 -7.23 9.57
C GLY A 681 -27.88 -5.89 9.91
N ILE A 682 -26.93 -5.40 9.11
CA ILE A 682 -26.34 -4.08 9.29
C ILE A 682 -27.36 -3.04 8.84
N SER A 683 -28.01 -2.43 9.81
CA SER A 683 -29.11 -1.48 9.64
C SER A 683 -28.65 -0.05 9.37
N GLU A 684 -27.44 0.30 9.82
CA GLU A 684 -26.81 1.60 9.64
C GLU A 684 -25.28 1.50 9.82
N ILE A 685 -24.54 2.18 8.95
CA ILE A 685 -23.14 2.54 9.13
C ILE A 685 -23.05 4.05 9.04
N GLN A 686 -22.53 4.68 10.10
CA GLN A 686 -22.17 6.09 10.09
C GLN A 686 -20.69 6.24 9.80
N TYR A 687 -20.36 7.25 8.99
CA TYR A 687 -19.01 7.58 8.60
C TYR A 687 -18.58 8.92 9.17
N ASN A 688 -17.31 9.02 9.53
CA ASN A 688 -16.68 10.28 9.92
C ASN A 688 -16.21 11.08 8.68
N SER A 689 -15.60 12.25 8.90
CA SER A 689 -15.15 13.13 7.80
C SER A 689 -13.99 12.58 6.97
N LEU A 690 -13.42 11.43 7.33
CA LEU A 690 -12.39 10.72 6.56
C LEU A 690 -12.97 9.54 5.78
N ASN A 691 -14.30 9.38 5.76
CA ASN A 691 -15.00 8.22 5.22
C ASN A 691 -14.60 6.88 5.88
N LEU A 692 -14.19 6.93 7.16
CA LEU A 692 -14.01 5.74 8.00
C LEU A 692 -15.27 5.49 8.84
N PRO A 693 -15.72 4.24 9.04
CA PRO A 693 -16.88 3.93 9.87
C PRO A 693 -16.69 4.41 11.30
N SER A 694 -17.58 5.25 11.84
CA SER A 694 -17.58 5.65 13.25
C SER A 694 -18.59 4.88 14.09
N ARG A 695 -19.63 4.33 13.46
CA ARG A 695 -20.64 3.49 14.12
C ARG A 695 -21.22 2.46 13.15
N ILE A 696 -21.43 1.24 13.63
CA ILE A 696 -22.12 0.17 12.90
C ILE A 696 -23.19 -0.44 13.79
N ASP A 697 -24.45 -0.39 13.35
CA ASP A 697 -25.61 -0.91 14.07
C ASP A 697 -26.11 -2.19 13.41
N ILE A 698 -26.04 -3.30 14.16
CA ILE A 698 -26.32 -4.65 13.71
C ILE A 698 -27.58 -5.15 14.42
N LYS A 699 -28.56 -5.61 13.65
CA LYS A 699 -29.77 -6.26 14.15
C LYS A 699 -30.21 -7.36 13.20
N SER A 700 -29.96 -8.60 13.61
CA SER A 700 -30.26 -9.82 12.87
C SER A 700 -31.10 -10.76 13.74
N PRO A 701 -31.57 -11.91 13.21
CA PRO A 701 -32.29 -12.91 14.01
C PRO A 701 -31.48 -13.48 15.19
N VAL A 702 -30.15 -13.37 15.15
CA VAL A 702 -29.23 -13.98 16.11
C VAL A 702 -28.40 -12.96 16.90
N GLY A 703 -28.59 -11.66 16.67
CA GLY A 703 -27.81 -10.63 17.38
C GLY A 703 -28.38 -9.23 17.26
N GLU A 704 -28.20 -8.45 18.32
CA GLU A 704 -28.45 -7.00 18.34
C GLU A 704 -27.24 -6.32 18.99
N ALA A 705 -26.57 -5.46 18.23
CA ALA A 705 -25.29 -4.88 18.63
C ALA A 705 -25.01 -3.52 17.99
N ARG A 706 -24.11 -2.76 18.63
CA ARG A 706 -23.54 -1.51 18.17
C ARG A 706 -22.03 -1.55 18.35
N ASN A 707 -21.31 -1.30 17.26
CA ASN A 707 -19.86 -1.14 17.27
C ASN A 707 -19.54 0.34 17.03
N GLU A 708 -18.80 0.95 17.95
CA GLU A 708 -18.41 2.37 17.87
C GLU A 708 -16.89 2.46 17.73
N TYR A 709 -16.43 3.26 16.76
CA TYR A 709 -15.02 3.37 16.41
C TYR A 709 -14.57 4.81 16.62
N LEU A 710 -13.50 4.98 17.41
CA LEU A 710 -12.87 6.26 17.68
C LEU A 710 -11.58 6.38 16.89
N TYR A 711 -11.38 7.52 16.25
CA TYR A 711 -10.18 7.82 15.50
C TYR A 711 -9.59 9.16 15.95
N SER A 712 -8.30 9.32 15.77
CA SER A 712 -7.69 10.63 15.64
C SER A 712 -8.02 11.23 14.28
N SER A 713 -7.87 12.54 14.16
CA SER A 713 -8.21 13.28 12.93
C SER A 713 -7.24 13.07 11.76
N ASP A 714 -6.12 12.40 11.97
CA ASP A 714 -5.23 11.88 10.93
C ASP A 714 -5.58 10.44 10.49
N GLY A 715 -6.62 9.84 11.08
CA GLY A 715 -7.18 8.55 10.67
C GLY A 715 -6.65 7.34 11.43
N GLN A 716 -5.83 7.51 12.47
CA GLN A 716 -5.43 6.39 13.33
C GLN A 716 -6.62 5.94 14.19
N LYS A 717 -6.91 4.63 14.19
CA LYS A 717 -7.90 4.02 15.07
C LYS A 717 -7.37 4.00 16.51
N LEU A 718 -8.15 4.55 17.44
CA LEU A 718 -7.80 4.70 18.86
C LEU A 718 -8.59 3.75 19.75
N ARG A 719 -9.87 3.49 19.43
CA ARG A 719 -10.75 2.63 20.23
C ARG A 719 -11.80 1.96 19.37
N VAL A 720 -12.14 0.74 19.73
CA VAL A 720 -13.41 0.10 19.34
C VAL A 720 -14.19 -0.22 20.61
N LYS A 721 -15.49 0.08 20.60
CA LYS A 721 -16.43 -0.29 21.65
C LYS A 721 -17.54 -1.14 21.06
N HIS A 722 -17.60 -2.39 21.46
CA HIS A 722 -18.65 -3.32 21.09
C HIS A 722 -19.69 -3.38 22.22
N SER A 723 -20.95 -3.06 21.91
CA SER A 723 -22.08 -3.16 22.83
C SER A 723 -23.12 -4.11 22.25
N TRP A 724 -23.60 -5.10 23.01
CA TRP A 724 -24.56 -6.09 22.51
C TRP A 724 -25.63 -6.45 23.54
N ASN A 725 -26.78 -6.90 23.02
CA ASN A 725 -27.85 -7.42 23.85
C ASN A 725 -27.59 -8.90 24.21
N PRO A 726 -27.43 -9.26 25.49
CA PRO A 726 -27.17 -10.65 25.89
C PRO A 726 -28.39 -11.57 25.73
N ASN A 727 -29.60 -11.03 25.49
CA ASN A 727 -30.85 -11.79 25.48
C ASN A 727 -31.34 -12.20 24.08
N TYR A 728 -30.64 -11.84 23.00
CA TYR A 728 -31.10 -12.22 21.66
C TYR A 728 -30.91 -13.71 21.37
N SER A 729 -32.04 -14.38 21.12
CA SER A 729 -32.22 -15.59 20.31
C SER A 729 -33.73 -15.86 20.03
N SER A 730 -34.57 -14.86 19.77
CA SER A 730 -35.86 -15.04 19.03
C SER A 730 -36.61 -13.74 18.68
N SER A 731 -37.06 -13.69 17.43
CA SER A 731 -37.92 -12.72 16.72
C SER A 731 -37.25 -11.47 16.10
N PRO A 732 -36.90 -11.51 14.80
CA PRO A 732 -36.28 -10.41 14.07
C PRO A 732 -37.28 -9.34 13.60
N ILE A 733 -36.80 -8.09 13.46
CA ILE A 733 -37.29 -7.14 12.46
C ILE A 733 -36.05 -6.61 11.72
N ILE A 734 -35.82 -7.10 10.50
CA ILE A 734 -34.72 -6.69 9.63
C ILE A 734 -34.98 -5.26 9.13
N GLY A 735 -33.97 -4.40 9.21
CA GLY A 735 -34.10 -2.99 8.83
C GLY A 735 -34.77 -2.09 9.87
N SER A 736 -35.04 -2.58 11.08
CA SER A 736 -35.34 -1.72 12.24
C SER A 736 -34.06 -1.31 12.96
N GLY A 737 -34.05 -0.13 13.59
CA GLY A 737 -32.91 0.33 14.38
C GLY A 737 -32.65 -0.55 15.61
N VAL A 738 -31.42 -0.50 16.12
CA VAL A 738 -31.02 -1.14 17.38
C VAL A 738 -31.73 -0.50 18.57
N THR A 739 -32.18 -1.32 19.51
CA THR A 739 -32.73 -0.84 20.79
C THR A 739 -31.57 -0.56 21.74
N VAL A 740 -31.04 0.66 21.78
CA VAL A 740 -29.82 1.00 22.54
C VAL A 740 -29.90 0.60 24.02
N SER A 741 -31.07 0.71 24.66
CA SER A 741 -31.27 0.33 26.06
C SER A 741 -31.16 -1.17 26.34
N SER A 742 -31.20 -2.01 25.30
CA SER A 742 -31.04 -3.46 25.41
C SER A 742 -29.56 -3.90 25.36
N LEU A 743 -28.66 -3.01 24.95
CA LEU A 743 -27.22 -3.27 24.79
C LEU A 743 -26.49 -3.14 26.14
N SER A 744 -26.66 -4.14 27.00
CA SER A 744 -26.13 -4.11 28.37
C SER A 744 -24.74 -4.72 28.53
N SER A 745 -24.29 -5.55 27.59
CA SER A 745 -22.94 -6.10 27.58
C SER A 745 -22.01 -5.23 26.75
N ILE A 746 -20.85 -4.85 27.30
CA ILE A 746 -19.91 -3.93 26.67
C ILE A 746 -18.48 -4.47 26.77
N GLU A 747 -17.74 -4.40 25.67
CA GLU A 747 -16.30 -4.62 25.60
C GLU A 747 -15.67 -3.41 24.90
N THR A 748 -14.58 -2.89 25.45
CA THR A 748 -13.83 -1.78 24.84
C THR A 748 -12.39 -2.19 24.62
N THR A 749 -11.89 -2.01 23.41
CA THR A 749 -10.50 -2.21 23.03
C THR A 749 -9.88 -0.88 22.64
N ASP A 750 -8.88 -0.44 23.38
CA ASP A 750 -8.09 0.76 23.13
C ASP A 750 -6.74 0.40 22.51
N TYR A 751 -6.35 1.14 21.48
CA TYR A 751 -5.12 0.95 20.72
C TYR A 751 -4.18 2.14 20.93
N ILE A 752 -3.02 1.88 21.53
CA ILE A 752 -1.93 2.86 21.67
C ILE A 752 -0.74 2.30 20.92
N GLY A 753 -0.63 2.63 19.63
CA GLY A 753 0.35 2.02 18.74
C GLY A 753 0.22 0.50 18.72
N ASP A 754 1.23 -0.20 19.24
CA ASP A 754 1.27 -1.66 19.29
C ASP A 754 0.56 -2.26 20.53
N TYR A 755 0.09 -1.44 21.47
CA TYR A 755 -0.56 -1.87 22.70
C TYR A 755 -2.07 -1.95 22.55
N GLU A 756 -2.65 -3.08 22.97
CA GLU A 756 -4.09 -3.32 23.02
C GLU A 756 -4.54 -3.43 24.48
N TYR A 757 -5.42 -2.52 24.91
CA TYR A 757 -6.05 -2.55 26.22
C TYR A 757 -7.50 -2.98 26.07
N VAL A 758 -7.88 -4.09 26.69
CA VAL A 758 -9.27 -4.54 26.75
C VAL A 758 -9.84 -4.18 28.12
N ASN A 759 -10.91 -3.39 28.15
CA ASN A 759 -11.56 -2.89 29.37
C ASN A 759 -10.54 -2.27 30.36
N ASN A 760 -9.70 -1.36 29.85
CA ASN A 760 -8.61 -0.67 30.58
C ASN A 760 -7.49 -1.58 31.12
N THR A 761 -7.45 -2.85 30.72
CA THR A 761 -6.38 -3.79 31.09
C THR A 761 -5.53 -4.11 29.88
N LEU A 762 -4.21 -3.97 30.01
CA LEU A 762 -3.28 -4.37 28.94
C LEU A 762 -3.49 -5.84 28.61
N LYS A 763 -3.98 -6.11 27.41
CA LYS A 763 -4.25 -7.45 26.91
C LYS A 763 -3.07 -7.93 26.08
N ARG A 764 -2.54 -7.09 25.20
CA ARG A 764 -1.53 -7.49 24.20
C ARG A 764 -0.57 -6.37 23.87
N ILE A 765 0.68 -6.74 23.63
CA ILE A 765 1.70 -5.88 23.00
C ILE A 765 2.07 -6.54 21.67
N ARG A 766 1.79 -5.89 20.55
CA ARG A 766 2.13 -6.41 19.22
C ARG A 766 3.62 -6.22 18.95
N THR A 767 4.18 -7.13 18.15
CA THR A 767 5.56 -7.03 17.65
C THR A 767 5.55 -7.30 16.15
N GLU A 768 6.63 -6.98 15.44
CA GLU A 768 6.76 -7.24 14.00
C GLU A 768 6.51 -8.73 13.63
N TYR A 769 6.88 -9.63 14.53
CA TYR A 769 6.88 -11.08 14.31
C TYR A 769 5.75 -11.81 15.03
N GLY A 770 4.84 -11.11 15.71
CA GLY A 770 3.95 -11.76 16.67
C GLY A 770 3.31 -10.81 17.69
N TYR A 771 3.12 -11.29 18.90
CA TYR A 771 2.64 -10.49 20.02
C TYR A 771 3.08 -11.08 21.36
N ILE A 772 2.94 -10.29 22.42
CA ILE A 772 3.19 -10.67 23.81
C ILE A 772 1.87 -10.55 24.58
N GLU A 773 1.51 -11.61 25.30
CA GLU A 773 0.32 -11.65 26.15
C GLU A 773 0.69 -12.33 27.47
N GLY A 774 0.44 -11.67 28.61
CA GLY A 774 0.82 -12.19 29.93
C GLY A 774 2.32 -12.47 30.10
N GLY A 775 3.19 -11.80 29.33
CA GLY A 775 4.64 -12.04 29.32
C GLY A 775 5.09 -13.20 28.41
N VAL A 776 4.15 -13.90 27.76
CA VAL A 776 4.43 -14.99 26.82
C VAL A 776 4.51 -14.45 25.40
N TYR A 777 5.53 -14.86 24.65
CA TYR A 777 5.72 -14.48 23.25
C TYR A 777 5.01 -15.48 22.34
N HIS A 778 4.21 -14.94 21.42
CA HIS A 778 3.52 -15.68 20.37
C HIS A 778 4.05 -15.21 19.01
N PHE A 779 4.47 -16.13 18.16
CA PHE A 779 5.06 -15.85 16.84
C PHE A 779 4.10 -16.19 15.71
N TYR A 780 4.04 -15.31 14.71
CA TYR A 780 3.28 -15.51 13.48
C TYR A 780 4.12 -16.25 12.45
N VAL A 781 3.62 -17.38 11.95
CA VAL A 781 4.15 -18.05 10.76
C VAL A 781 3.25 -17.70 9.59
N LYS A 782 3.83 -17.05 8.58
CA LYS A 782 3.11 -16.38 7.49
C LYS A 782 3.31 -17.08 6.15
N ASP A 783 2.28 -17.05 5.30
CA ASP A 783 2.42 -17.41 3.88
C ASP A 783 3.06 -16.28 3.06
N HIS A 784 3.24 -16.50 1.75
CA HIS A 784 3.83 -15.54 0.83
C HIS A 784 3.09 -14.19 0.72
N LEU A 785 1.79 -14.13 1.08
CA LEU A 785 1.01 -12.89 1.12
C LEU A 785 1.12 -12.16 2.46
N GLY A 786 1.83 -12.73 3.42
CA GLY A 786 1.91 -12.23 4.79
C GLY A 786 0.70 -12.60 5.66
N SER A 787 -0.14 -13.54 5.22
CA SER A 787 -1.28 -14.02 6.01
C SER A 787 -0.81 -14.94 7.13
N ASN A 788 -1.32 -14.73 8.34
CA ASN A 788 -0.96 -15.55 9.50
C ASN A 788 -1.59 -16.94 9.40
N ARG A 789 -0.80 -17.96 9.03
CA ARG A 789 -1.25 -19.35 8.91
C ARG A 789 -1.18 -20.10 10.22
N LEU A 790 -0.16 -19.80 11.05
CA LEU A 790 -0.01 -20.34 12.40
C LEU A 790 0.37 -19.25 13.41
N VAL A 791 -0.06 -19.46 14.65
CA VAL A 791 0.45 -18.76 15.82
C VAL A 791 1.10 -19.79 16.73
N VAL A 792 2.34 -19.54 17.18
CA VAL A 792 3.10 -20.49 18.01
C VAL A 792 3.65 -19.78 19.25
N SER A 793 3.41 -20.34 20.43
CA SER A 793 4.10 -19.99 21.68
C SER A 793 4.77 -21.23 22.27
N GLU A 794 5.80 -21.09 23.10
CA GLU A 794 6.34 -22.25 23.82
C GLU A 794 5.24 -22.92 24.66
N PRO A 795 4.95 -24.23 24.54
CA PRO A 795 5.61 -25.25 23.70
C PRO A 795 4.79 -25.75 22.47
N MET A 796 3.73 -25.09 22.00
CA MET A 796 2.88 -25.61 20.89
C MET A 796 2.25 -24.54 19.99
N SER A 797 1.83 -24.95 18.78
CA SER A 797 1.04 -24.13 17.87
C SER A 797 -0.38 -23.88 18.40
N SER A 798 -0.67 -22.63 18.77
CA SER A 798 -1.89 -22.23 19.46
C SER A 798 -3.05 -22.00 18.50
N GLN A 799 -2.79 -21.57 17.26
CA GLN A 799 -3.82 -21.32 16.24
C GLN A 799 -3.36 -21.75 14.85
N ALA A 800 -4.29 -22.20 14.02
CA ALA A 800 -4.08 -22.50 12.60
C ALA A 800 -5.29 -22.02 11.77
N VAL A 801 -5.05 -21.38 10.63
CA VAL A 801 -6.12 -20.87 9.74
C VAL A 801 -5.73 -21.07 8.28
N ASN A 802 -6.70 -21.51 7.47
CA ASN A 802 -6.60 -21.59 6.01
C ASN A 802 -7.60 -20.65 5.34
N TYR A 803 -7.24 -20.14 4.16
CA TYR A 803 -8.01 -19.11 3.46
C TYR A 803 -8.37 -19.55 2.04
N TYR A 804 -9.57 -19.16 1.58
CA TYR A 804 -9.88 -19.05 0.15
C TYR A 804 -9.07 -17.90 -0.50
N PRO A 805 -9.00 -17.81 -1.84
CA PRO A 805 -8.22 -16.79 -2.55
C PRO A 805 -8.42 -15.36 -2.04
N PHE A 806 -9.67 -14.97 -1.78
CA PHE A 806 -10.06 -13.62 -1.33
C PHE A 806 -10.01 -13.43 0.19
N GLY A 807 -9.45 -14.38 0.95
CA GLY A 807 -9.12 -14.22 2.37
C GLY A 807 -10.14 -14.71 3.39
N MET A 808 -11.28 -15.25 2.93
CA MET A 808 -12.27 -15.86 3.82
C MET A 808 -11.67 -17.14 4.41
N ALA A 809 -11.78 -17.32 5.74
CA ALA A 809 -11.34 -18.55 6.38
C ALA A 809 -12.24 -19.72 5.95
N ASN A 810 -11.64 -20.87 5.64
CA ASN A 810 -12.38 -21.99 5.05
C ASN A 810 -13.05 -22.95 6.07
N GLY A 811 -13.09 -22.54 7.34
CA GLY A 811 -13.68 -23.28 8.45
C GLY A 811 -12.83 -24.39 9.04
N ASP A 812 -11.76 -24.80 8.38
CA ASP A 812 -10.76 -25.73 8.94
C ASP A 812 -9.68 -24.94 9.67
N GLN A 813 -10.00 -24.64 10.92
CA GLN A 813 -9.22 -23.77 11.78
C GLN A 813 -9.14 -24.32 13.21
N ARG A 814 -8.02 -24.02 13.88
CA ARG A 814 -7.79 -24.36 15.29
C ARG A 814 -7.68 -23.08 16.10
N ALA A 815 -8.43 -23.00 17.20
CA ALA A 815 -8.47 -21.86 18.12
C ALA A 815 -8.61 -20.51 17.39
N ALA A 816 -9.62 -20.40 16.52
CA ALA A 816 -9.83 -19.26 15.62
C ALA A 816 -9.85 -17.90 16.35
N ASP A 817 -10.31 -17.86 17.59
CA ASP A 817 -10.54 -16.63 18.35
C ASP A 817 -9.33 -16.18 19.20
N LEU A 818 -8.18 -16.85 19.09
CA LEU A 818 -7.01 -16.53 19.92
C LEU A 818 -6.49 -15.10 19.72
N GLN A 819 -6.54 -14.60 18.48
CA GLN A 819 -6.02 -13.28 18.09
C GLN A 819 -6.65 -12.85 16.76
N SER A 820 -6.75 -11.55 16.51
CA SER A 820 -7.58 -11.01 15.41
C SER A 820 -6.84 -10.77 14.09
N TYR A 821 -5.51 -10.80 14.04
CA TYR A 821 -4.73 -10.52 12.81
C TYR A 821 -4.58 -11.77 11.94
N LYS A 822 -5.23 -11.81 10.78
CA LYS A 822 -5.38 -13.03 9.96
C LYS A 822 -4.81 -12.85 8.55
N TYR A 823 -5.69 -12.76 7.57
CA TYR A 823 -5.37 -12.62 6.16
C TYR A 823 -4.57 -11.32 5.90
N THR A 824 -3.45 -11.44 5.18
CA THR A 824 -2.48 -10.37 4.91
C THR A 824 -2.01 -9.58 6.15
N GLY A 825 -2.10 -10.20 7.33
CA GLY A 825 -1.74 -9.58 8.60
C GLY A 825 -2.68 -8.47 9.06
N LYS A 826 -3.92 -8.41 8.55
CA LYS A 826 -4.92 -7.41 8.94
C LYS A 826 -5.84 -7.91 10.05
N GLU A 827 -6.30 -6.98 10.87
CA GLU A 827 -7.22 -7.25 11.97
C GLU A 827 -8.61 -7.59 11.43
N LEU A 828 -9.15 -8.74 11.82
CA LEU A 828 -10.50 -9.18 11.52
C LEU A 828 -11.40 -8.89 12.71
N ASP A 829 -12.40 -8.03 12.51
CA ASP A 829 -13.48 -7.84 13.49
C ASP A 829 -14.58 -8.87 13.22
N MET A 830 -14.72 -9.85 14.11
CA MET A 830 -15.76 -10.89 14.04
C MET A 830 -16.92 -10.64 15.00
N LYS A 831 -16.86 -9.59 15.83
CA LYS A 831 -17.81 -9.41 16.92
C LYS A 831 -19.21 -9.21 16.33
N GLN A 832 -20.14 -10.05 16.78
CA GLN A 832 -21.55 -10.02 16.38
C GLN A 832 -21.78 -10.27 14.88
N GLY A 833 -20.86 -11.01 14.23
CA GLY A 833 -21.03 -11.51 12.86
C GLY A 833 -20.69 -10.53 11.75
N ILE A 834 -20.06 -9.39 12.07
CA ILE A 834 -19.66 -8.40 11.07
C ILE A 834 -18.64 -8.94 10.07
N ASN A 835 -17.63 -9.69 10.56
CA ASN A 835 -16.64 -10.42 9.77
C ASN A 835 -15.92 -9.56 8.70
N LEU A 836 -15.49 -8.36 9.09
CA LEU A 836 -14.78 -7.42 8.21
C LEU A 836 -13.33 -7.24 8.64
N TYR A 837 -12.43 -7.18 7.66
CA TYR A 837 -11.04 -6.84 7.89
C TYR A 837 -10.81 -5.34 7.87
N ASP A 838 -10.11 -4.82 8.87
CA ASP A 838 -9.67 -3.43 8.91
C ASP A 838 -8.31 -3.28 8.18
N TYR A 839 -8.35 -2.64 7.00
CA TYR A 839 -7.15 -2.29 6.23
C TYR A 839 -6.65 -0.87 6.53
N GLY A 840 -7.17 -0.22 7.57
CA GLY A 840 -6.86 1.15 7.99
C GLY A 840 -7.66 2.18 7.21
N ALA A 841 -7.51 2.21 5.88
CA ALA A 841 -8.20 3.18 5.03
C ALA A 841 -9.65 2.77 4.70
N ARG A 842 -9.96 1.47 4.76
CA ARG A 842 -11.25 0.87 4.39
C ARG A 842 -11.43 -0.46 5.12
N TYR A 843 -12.67 -0.90 5.22
CA TYR A 843 -12.99 -2.26 5.62
C TYR A 843 -13.14 -3.16 4.39
N TYR A 844 -12.64 -4.38 4.49
CA TYR A 844 -12.68 -5.39 3.45
C TYR A 844 -13.55 -6.58 3.86
N ASP A 845 -14.49 -6.92 3.00
CA ASP A 845 -15.38 -8.06 3.12
C ASP A 845 -14.87 -9.22 2.25
N THR A 846 -14.30 -10.22 2.91
CA THR A 846 -13.79 -11.43 2.24
C THR A 846 -14.89 -12.33 1.66
N VAL A 847 -16.11 -12.24 2.18
CA VAL A 847 -17.22 -13.09 1.75
C VAL A 847 -17.71 -12.62 0.40
N THR A 848 -17.90 -11.32 0.23
CA THR A 848 -18.34 -10.69 -1.01
C THR A 848 -17.20 -10.33 -1.94
N CYS A 849 -15.95 -10.35 -1.47
CA CYS A 849 -14.74 -9.95 -2.21
C CYS A 849 -14.69 -8.44 -2.54
N HIS A 850 -15.21 -7.58 -1.65
CA HIS A 850 -15.30 -6.13 -1.86
C HIS A 850 -14.78 -5.33 -0.67
N PHE A 851 -14.33 -4.10 -0.95
CA PHE A 851 -14.21 -3.08 0.09
C PHE A 851 -15.57 -2.41 0.33
N THR A 852 -15.83 -1.98 1.56
CA THR A 852 -17.09 -1.32 1.95
C THR A 852 -17.17 0.16 1.55
N ALA A 853 -16.08 0.73 1.03
CA ALA A 853 -15.99 2.12 0.62
C ALA A 853 -15.09 2.30 -0.61
N THR A 854 -15.31 3.40 -1.33
CA THR A 854 -14.46 3.83 -2.44
C THR A 854 -13.03 4.10 -1.98
N ASP A 855 -12.05 3.85 -2.85
CA ASP A 855 -10.64 4.07 -2.54
C ASP A 855 -10.34 5.58 -2.37
N PRO A 856 -9.79 6.02 -1.22
CA PRO A 856 -9.44 7.43 -1.02
C PRO A 856 -8.34 7.93 -1.99
N ARG A 857 -7.63 7.02 -2.68
CA ARG A 857 -6.54 7.28 -3.63
C ARG A 857 -6.80 6.79 -5.05
N GLN A 858 -8.06 6.53 -5.44
CA GLN A 858 -8.47 5.86 -6.70
C GLN A 858 -7.82 6.33 -8.03
N LEU A 859 -7.12 7.48 -8.08
CA LEU A 859 -6.46 7.99 -9.29
C LEU A 859 -4.93 8.15 -9.20
N SER A 860 -4.28 8.00 -8.05
CA SER A 860 -2.81 8.00 -8.04
C SER A 860 -2.24 6.79 -8.79
N HIS A 861 -3.03 5.72 -8.94
CA HIS A 861 -2.63 4.49 -9.62
C HIS A 861 -2.84 4.51 -11.14
N LEU A 862 -3.71 5.37 -11.68
CA LEU A 862 -3.92 5.47 -13.14
C LEU A 862 -2.84 6.29 -13.86
N VAL A 863 -2.00 7.02 -13.11
CA VAL A 863 -0.81 7.73 -13.61
C VAL A 863 0.46 6.86 -13.49
N TYR A 864 0.40 5.75 -12.74
CA TYR A 864 1.53 4.86 -12.44
C TYR A 864 1.21 3.39 -12.73
N LEU A 865 0.69 3.11 -13.92
CA LEU A 865 0.94 1.81 -14.57
C LEU A 865 1.99 2.03 -15.66
N PRO A 866 3.29 1.96 -15.36
CA PRO A 866 4.19 1.36 -16.31
C PRO A 866 3.90 -0.15 -16.31
N ILE A 867 3.60 -0.69 -17.50
CA ILE A 867 3.65 -2.13 -17.78
C ILE A 867 5.05 -2.65 -17.42
#